data_AF-A0A960PYA0-F1
#
_entry.id   AF-A0A960PYA0-F1
#
_cell.length_a   1.000
_cell.length_b   1.000
_cell.length_c   1.000
_cell.angle_alpha   90.00
_cell.angle_beta   90.00
_cell.angle_gamma   90.00
#
_symmetry.space_group_name_H-M   'P 1'
#
loop_
_entity.id
_entity.type
_entity.pdbx_description
1 polymer ?
#
loop_
_entity_poly.entity_id
_entity_poly.type
_entity_poly.pdbx_seq_one_letter_code
_entity_poly.pdbx_strand_id
1 'polypeptide(L)'
;MLRVLCLILATSLIFADSNFADAHVDTLAQRVSELTEHEDPLAAMLVAEELYYLSHESSRQSEILNLIQHLFDHSKHQDARVEMAFFLTQLYRQLGQLDTLQQLITGLGYVEEWQILGPVSEYQSDLREIWTDQAQQGAHRQIQWRNLRAWGQEDHFSTGLGHYGFLHANTAIFPNQSSGAYFTTSFELDQAQVVRLGLGFTDRIRVWINRTLIVDTQEDQTPHPDQLVVRTRLKKGKHQLTIYRETTQSDSNLGFFARLTNAKGEAIQCAAATRNKLGRSKPSQVTAGLSELLQLASNKAELGSLMLIKEFSQHSELGNPRDVLLAAYEQAPSQKLAEQIYSLTYEPNERVALINRFLRQFPDSAWGYTQLGQVALGQDRYWEARDYAQKAKLADPSYWPADILLNNTLASLRLTGEALRRTEQLSKRYPGVPWIMMDLCDLYWAMEFDRESERLLDDILAIREGQAKYTERKIDLLKRRGDIEGLDRTYRQLMRDAPYSLNIAQEYAEYLSVNRRFDEAVDLLTAFAQQTPENPSLLQTLGEIRLRRGDQDALALLKKSLALRPQNPALERMVVALEQDQADFFAAYRIESPDVPVLHKSGVVINVNNTVVKVAPDGQSSLYHQLEYEITDPSGITDLPGYSFSYAPLRQSTKLISAVLLRGNERMLITQTGRARISDPEYRMYYDLLAYQIAFPPLKIGDRIQLEYRIDDHDTANMFGDYFGDLTYLASRYPTRAAQYTVLVPKERKIVYRTTNMDAEPDITEDGEYKVYQWRMDQIPPYETESRMPGLSGYMPTISVSTFSDWQDMSQWYAQLIKPQLQLDLETKAIVNSLVGDTKDHLEILKRIHEYVVTHTRYVALEFGIHGFKPYPVNQVCNRQFGDCKDKASLMVAMLREAGVDANIAIVRTYDKGKIDTFPASLSYFNHAIAYVPEFNLFLDGTAEFSGLYELPEMDQGALALVVDQNGKGTLTQIPFNQNNKRAYLLDVDLNADGRAAIKGELSYAGSQGPPVRQYLSIESKLDQNVRNLMTSLLPGLEVDSVERHDHGLQEPIQLAFRGQSDKLLQKDGNGYRLPLRLLNDPLTQFYTPNSRRIFPVEMGTPREQVIRMDIATPDDLVVQSLPDSIELEDSHVRLHITFDRPSNQKIRVNYSLRFKSNRVEPSDYQALRDLFLAHDQALNQSIRWSQSGGTL
;
A
#
# COMPACT_ATOMS: atom_id res chain seq x y z
N MET A 1 -33.38 -58.90 -6.51
CA MET A 1 -31.98 -58.54 -6.25
C MET A 1 -31.22 -58.13 -7.52
N LEU A 2 -31.18 -58.92 -8.62
CA LEU A 2 -30.57 -58.45 -9.89
C LEU A 2 -31.26 -57.23 -10.54
N ARG A 3 -32.58 -57.04 -10.40
CA ARG A 3 -33.28 -55.82 -10.88
C ARG A 3 -33.05 -54.57 -10.02
N VAL A 4 -32.64 -54.74 -8.76
CA VAL A 4 -32.23 -53.61 -7.89
C VAL A 4 -30.75 -53.29 -8.14
N LEU A 5 -29.93 -54.29 -8.46
CA LEU A 5 -28.58 -54.07 -8.94
C LEU A 5 -28.55 -53.36 -10.31
N CYS A 6 -29.50 -53.62 -11.22
CA CYS A 6 -29.58 -52.89 -12.50
C CYS A 6 -30.07 -51.45 -12.40
N LEU A 7 -30.83 -51.08 -11.35
CA LEU A 7 -31.20 -49.66 -11.10
C LEU A 7 -30.10 -48.89 -10.38
N ILE A 8 -29.29 -49.57 -9.57
CA ILE A 8 -28.12 -48.98 -8.89
C ILE A 8 -26.91 -48.92 -9.84
N LEU A 9 -26.79 -49.83 -10.83
CA LEU A 9 -25.77 -49.75 -11.87
C LEU A 9 -26.12 -48.84 -13.06
N ALA A 10 -27.36 -48.35 -13.16
CA ALA A 10 -27.75 -47.34 -14.15
C ALA A 10 -27.53 -45.89 -13.65
N THR A 11 -27.17 -45.70 -12.38
CA THR A 11 -26.89 -44.39 -11.76
C THR A 11 -25.41 -44.19 -11.41
N SER A 12 -24.53 -45.05 -11.93
CA SER A 12 -23.09 -44.96 -11.72
C SER A 12 -22.32 -45.30 -13.00
N LEU A 13 -22.36 -44.39 -13.99
CA LEU A 13 -21.39 -44.25 -15.10
C LEU A 13 -21.89 -43.19 -16.11
N ILE A 14 -21.64 -41.89 -15.87
CA ILE A 14 -21.44 -40.90 -16.96
C ILE A 14 -20.45 -39.82 -16.46
N PHE A 15 -19.15 -40.01 -16.72
CA PHE A 15 -18.15 -38.93 -16.83
C PHE A 15 -18.22 -38.44 -18.29
N ALA A 16 -18.55 -37.18 -18.59
CA ALA A 16 -17.74 -35.96 -18.50
C ALA A 16 -16.82 -35.77 -19.73
N ASP A 17 -17.39 -35.05 -20.71
CA ASP A 17 -16.78 -34.39 -21.86
C ASP A 17 -17.58 -33.09 -22.08
N SER A 18 -17.27 -32.24 -23.07
CA SER A 18 -18.18 -31.17 -23.53
C SER A 18 -19.61 -31.67 -23.81
N ASN A 19 -19.78 -33.00 -23.91
CA ASN A 19 -21.03 -33.73 -23.86
C ASN A 19 -21.84 -33.56 -22.57
N PHE A 20 -21.39 -33.02 -21.43
CA PHE A 20 -22.24 -33.00 -20.22
C PHE A 20 -23.27 -31.86 -20.24
N ALA A 21 -22.86 -30.62 -20.49
CA ALA A 21 -23.82 -29.53 -20.68
C ALA A 21 -24.68 -29.79 -21.93
N ASP A 22 -24.07 -30.27 -23.01
CA ASP A 22 -24.79 -30.56 -24.25
C ASP A 22 -25.68 -31.83 -24.16
N ALA A 23 -25.32 -32.87 -23.39
CA ALA A 23 -26.22 -34.01 -23.11
C ALA A 23 -27.24 -33.70 -22.02
N HIS A 24 -26.95 -32.75 -21.12
CA HIS A 24 -27.96 -32.22 -20.21
C HIS A 24 -28.99 -31.41 -21.00
N VAL A 25 -28.56 -30.65 -22.01
CA VAL A 25 -29.46 -30.05 -23.00
C VAL A 25 -30.29 -31.11 -23.72
N ASP A 26 -29.72 -32.25 -24.14
CA ASP A 26 -30.50 -33.35 -24.73
C ASP A 26 -31.55 -33.93 -23.78
N THR A 27 -31.17 -34.10 -22.51
CA THR A 27 -32.07 -34.60 -21.45
C THR A 27 -33.21 -33.62 -21.19
N LEU A 28 -32.90 -32.32 -21.12
CA LEU A 28 -33.89 -31.26 -20.95
C LEU A 28 -34.72 -31.07 -22.21
N ALA A 29 -34.19 -31.29 -23.42
CA ALA A 29 -34.95 -31.24 -24.67
C ALA A 29 -36.04 -32.32 -24.71
N GLN A 30 -35.72 -33.54 -24.24
CA GLN A 30 -36.72 -34.59 -24.07
C GLN A 30 -37.79 -34.18 -23.04
N ARG A 31 -37.37 -33.57 -21.93
CA ARG A 31 -38.27 -33.08 -20.89
C ARG A 31 -39.17 -31.93 -21.37
N VAL A 32 -38.65 -31.02 -22.18
CA VAL A 32 -39.42 -29.93 -22.82
C VAL A 32 -40.56 -30.51 -23.64
N SER A 33 -40.29 -31.58 -24.40
CA SER A 33 -41.30 -32.27 -25.21
C SER A 33 -42.39 -32.95 -24.36
N GLU A 34 -42.04 -33.55 -23.21
CA GLU A 34 -43.02 -34.11 -22.27
C GLU A 34 -43.90 -33.03 -21.61
N LEU A 35 -43.32 -31.87 -21.29
CA LEU A 35 -44.00 -30.77 -20.61
C LEU A 35 -44.97 -30.01 -21.53
N THR A 36 -44.71 -29.97 -22.83
CA THR A 36 -45.63 -29.37 -23.81
C THR A 36 -46.86 -30.24 -24.07
N GLU A 37 -46.79 -31.56 -23.84
CA GLU A 37 -47.92 -32.48 -23.98
C GLU A 37 -48.81 -32.57 -22.73
N HIS A 38 -48.25 -32.47 -21.52
CA HIS A 38 -48.97 -32.71 -20.26
C HIS A 38 -49.27 -31.47 -19.40
N GLU A 39 -48.86 -30.27 -19.83
CA GLU A 39 -49.07 -28.96 -19.18
C GLU A 39 -48.84 -28.95 -17.65
N ASP A 40 -47.57 -29.00 -17.21
CA ASP A 40 -47.14 -28.65 -15.85
C ASP A 40 -46.38 -27.31 -15.89
N PRO A 41 -47.05 -26.16 -15.65
CA PRO A 41 -46.46 -24.83 -15.84
C PRO A 41 -45.27 -24.58 -14.91
N LEU A 42 -45.25 -25.23 -13.75
CA LEU A 42 -44.18 -25.09 -12.78
C LEU A 42 -42.92 -25.83 -13.24
N ALA A 43 -43.07 -27.09 -13.66
CA ALA A 43 -41.95 -27.84 -14.21
C ALA A 43 -41.37 -27.18 -15.47
N ALA A 44 -42.21 -26.53 -16.28
CA ALA A 44 -41.77 -25.76 -17.45
C ALA A 44 -40.92 -24.53 -17.08
N MET A 45 -41.27 -23.79 -16.02
CA MET A 45 -40.44 -22.67 -15.53
C MET A 45 -39.06 -23.16 -15.06
N LEU A 46 -39.00 -24.28 -14.35
CA LEU A 46 -37.73 -24.84 -13.84
C LEU A 46 -36.80 -25.33 -14.95
N VAL A 47 -37.37 -26.03 -15.94
CA VAL A 47 -36.60 -26.48 -17.11
C VAL A 47 -36.09 -25.26 -17.89
N ALA A 48 -36.87 -24.18 -17.99
CA ALA A 48 -36.44 -22.95 -18.62
C ALA A 48 -35.29 -22.26 -17.86
N GLU A 49 -35.33 -22.22 -16.53
CA GLU A 49 -34.27 -21.69 -15.67
C GLU A 49 -32.97 -22.51 -15.80
N GLU A 50 -33.08 -23.85 -15.76
CA GLU A 50 -31.93 -24.74 -15.88
C GLU A 50 -31.28 -24.65 -17.27
N LEU A 51 -32.11 -24.58 -18.33
CA LEU A 51 -31.66 -24.28 -19.69
C LEU A 51 -30.97 -22.91 -19.77
N TYR A 52 -31.50 -21.89 -19.08
CA TYR A 52 -30.89 -20.56 -19.04
C TYR A 52 -29.51 -20.57 -18.39
N TYR A 53 -29.33 -21.24 -17.25
CA TYR A 53 -28.01 -21.37 -16.64
C TYR A 53 -27.04 -22.16 -17.53
N LEU A 54 -27.49 -23.29 -18.10
CA LEU A 54 -26.71 -24.08 -19.06
C LEU A 54 -26.27 -23.26 -20.28
N SER A 55 -27.02 -22.24 -20.69
CA SER A 55 -26.62 -21.36 -21.81
C SER A 55 -25.28 -20.63 -21.59
N HIS A 56 -24.87 -20.46 -20.33
CA HIS A 56 -23.60 -19.80 -19.97
C HIS A 56 -22.42 -20.76 -20.08
N GLU A 57 -22.68 -22.06 -20.11
CA GLU A 57 -21.69 -23.14 -20.04
C GLU A 57 -21.68 -24.02 -21.30
N SER A 58 -22.77 -24.06 -22.07
CA SER A 58 -22.98 -24.88 -23.28
C SER A 58 -22.61 -24.13 -24.56
N SER A 59 -22.17 -24.90 -25.56
CA SER A 59 -21.96 -24.44 -26.93
C SER A 59 -23.25 -24.35 -27.75
N ARG A 60 -24.35 -24.97 -27.31
CA ARG A 60 -25.65 -25.10 -28.00
C ARG A 60 -26.64 -23.99 -27.62
N GLN A 61 -26.18 -22.75 -27.50
CA GLN A 61 -27.01 -21.62 -27.05
C GLN A 61 -28.24 -21.37 -27.92
N SER A 62 -28.11 -21.48 -29.24
CA SER A 62 -29.25 -21.31 -30.15
C SER A 62 -30.31 -22.38 -29.95
N GLU A 63 -29.92 -23.60 -29.59
CA GLU A 63 -30.85 -24.68 -29.30
C GLU A 63 -31.52 -24.50 -27.95
N ILE A 64 -30.76 -24.14 -26.92
CA ILE A 64 -31.28 -23.77 -25.60
C ILE A 64 -32.33 -22.64 -25.72
N LEU A 65 -32.00 -21.59 -26.49
CA LEU A 65 -32.93 -20.50 -26.79
C LEU A 65 -34.21 -21.03 -27.43
N ASN A 66 -34.10 -21.90 -28.43
CA ASN A 66 -35.26 -22.50 -29.10
C ASN A 66 -36.09 -23.38 -28.15
N LEU A 67 -35.46 -24.10 -27.23
CA LEU A 67 -36.16 -24.94 -26.23
C LEU A 67 -36.96 -24.08 -25.24
N ILE A 68 -36.37 -23.00 -24.74
CA ILE A 68 -37.09 -22.07 -23.85
C ILE A 68 -38.19 -21.33 -24.63
N GLN A 69 -37.94 -20.97 -25.90
CA GLN A 69 -38.93 -20.34 -26.78
C GLN A 69 -40.10 -21.29 -27.05
N HIS A 70 -39.81 -22.58 -27.26
CA HIS A 70 -40.82 -23.61 -27.44
C HIS A 70 -41.71 -23.77 -26.20
N LEU A 71 -41.12 -23.77 -24.99
CA LEU A 71 -41.88 -23.74 -23.74
C LEU A 71 -42.75 -22.48 -23.62
N PHE A 72 -42.21 -21.31 -23.98
CA PHE A 72 -42.93 -20.04 -23.94
C PHE A 72 -44.14 -20.02 -24.89
N ASP A 73 -43.97 -20.51 -26.12
CA ASP A 73 -45.00 -20.52 -27.16
C ASP A 73 -46.16 -21.49 -26.85
N HIS A 74 -45.86 -22.60 -26.16
CA HIS A 74 -46.83 -23.66 -25.86
C HIS A 74 -47.47 -23.54 -24.46
N SER A 75 -46.96 -22.66 -23.60
CA SER A 75 -47.53 -22.44 -22.27
C SER A 75 -48.83 -21.64 -22.31
N LYS A 76 -49.92 -22.18 -21.77
CA LYS A 76 -51.18 -21.44 -21.55
C LYS A 76 -51.20 -20.64 -20.25
N HIS A 77 -50.22 -20.82 -19.37
CA HIS A 77 -50.16 -20.17 -18.07
C HIS A 77 -49.32 -18.91 -18.14
N GLN A 78 -49.95 -17.76 -17.83
CA GLN A 78 -49.26 -16.47 -17.98
C GLN A 78 -48.00 -16.40 -17.13
N ASP A 79 -48.04 -16.82 -15.86
CA ASP A 79 -46.92 -16.75 -14.92
C ASP A 79 -45.69 -17.52 -15.46
N ALA A 80 -45.91 -18.65 -16.14
CA ALA A 80 -44.84 -19.43 -16.77
C ALA A 80 -44.27 -18.72 -18.00
N ARG A 81 -45.14 -18.08 -18.80
CA ARG A 81 -44.72 -17.25 -19.92
C ARG A 81 -43.92 -16.03 -19.47
N VAL A 82 -44.23 -15.42 -18.33
CA VAL A 82 -43.42 -14.30 -17.79
C VAL A 82 -42.02 -14.75 -17.45
N GLU A 83 -41.90 -15.91 -16.78
CA GLU A 83 -40.61 -16.47 -16.39
C GLU A 83 -39.75 -16.82 -17.59
N MET A 84 -40.33 -17.57 -18.53
CA MET A 84 -39.64 -17.94 -19.76
C MET A 84 -39.30 -16.70 -20.57
N ALA A 85 -40.20 -15.71 -20.62
CA ALA A 85 -39.89 -14.44 -21.25
C ALA A 85 -38.72 -13.75 -20.57
N PHE A 86 -38.63 -13.73 -19.23
CA PHE A 86 -37.49 -13.16 -18.52
C PHE A 86 -36.18 -13.82 -18.96
N PHE A 87 -36.10 -15.15 -18.99
CA PHE A 87 -34.92 -15.86 -19.46
C PHE A 87 -34.62 -15.65 -20.94
N LEU A 88 -35.61 -15.81 -21.82
CA LEU A 88 -35.49 -15.54 -23.26
C LEU A 88 -35.02 -14.13 -23.53
N THR A 89 -35.50 -13.19 -22.74
CA THR A 89 -35.13 -11.79 -22.83
C THR A 89 -33.65 -11.59 -22.50
N GLN A 90 -33.13 -12.25 -21.44
CA GLN A 90 -31.69 -12.26 -21.17
C GLN A 90 -30.90 -12.92 -22.29
N LEU A 91 -31.40 -13.99 -22.91
CA LEU A 91 -30.71 -14.70 -23.99
C LEU A 91 -30.72 -13.94 -25.32
N TYR A 92 -31.86 -13.42 -25.75
CA TYR A 92 -31.98 -12.56 -26.92
C TYR A 92 -31.12 -11.30 -26.79
N ARG A 93 -30.98 -10.75 -25.58
CA ARG A 93 -30.00 -9.70 -25.28
C ARG A 93 -28.57 -10.15 -25.52
N GLN A 94 -28.19 -11.31 -24.99
CA GLN A 94 -26.85 -11.85 -25.18
C GLN A 94 -26.49 -12.08 -26.65
N LEU A 95 -27.51 -12.25 -27.51
CA LEU A 95 -27.40 -12.50 -28.95
C LEU A 95 -27.67 -11.26 -29.82
N GLY A 96 -27.89 -10.07 -29.24
CA GLY A 96 -28.16 -8.84 -29.99
C GLY A 96 -29.50 -8.79 -30.73
N GLN A 97 -30.44 -9.70 -30.45
CA GLN A 97 -31.72 -9.83 -31.18
C GLN A 97 -32.82 -8.93 -30.59
N LEU A 98 -32.61 -7.63 -30.66
CA LEU A 98 -33.43 -6.63 -29.95
C LEU A 98 -34.86 -6.48 -30.50
N ASP A 99 -35.06 -6.65 -31.80
CA ASP A 99 -36.41 -6.56 -32.40
C ASP A 99 -37.28 -7.75 -31.99
N THR A 100 -36.71 -8.97 -31.98
CA THR A 100 -37.38 -10.19 -31.51
C THR A 100 -37.75 -10.09 -30.05
N LEU A 101 -36.84 -9.52 -29.25
CA LEU A 101 -37.06 -9.25 -27.85
C LEU A 101 -38.22 -8.27 -27.62
N GLN A 102 -38.29 -7.18 -28.39
CA GLN A 102 -39.38 -6.20 -28.26
C GLN A 102 -40.73 -6.87 -28.53
N GLN A 103 -40.79 -7.78 -29.50
CA GLN A 103 -41.99 -8.57 -29.79
C GLN A 103 -42.33 -9.53 -28.65
N LEU A 104 -41.33 -10.16 -28.01
CA LEU A 104 -41.52 -11.10 -26.90
C LEU A 104 -42.19 -10.45 -25.67
N ILE A 105 -41.79 -9.22 -25.34
CA ILE A 105 -42.33 -8.50 -24.17
C ILE A 105 -43.67 -7.81 -24.45
N THR A 106 -43.98 -7.57 -25.72
CA THR A 106 -45.24 -6.95 -26.14
C THR A 106 -46.42 -7.87 -25.80
N GLY A 107 -47.37 -7.38 -24.99
CA GLY A 107 -48.54 -8.16 -24.55
C GLY A 107 -48.36 -8.91 -23.23
N LEU A 108 -47.17 -8.87 -22.62
CA LEU A 108 -46.95 -9.38 -21.26
C LEU A 108 -47.57 -8.47 -20.17
N GLY A 109 -47.95 -7.25 -20.53
CA GLY A 109 -48.67 -6.34 -19.63
C GLY A 109 -47.80 -5.46 -18.75
N TYR A 110 -46.52 -5.28 -19.11
CA TYR A 110 -45.67 -4.26 -18.50
C TYR A 110 -46.26 -2.86 -18.72
N VAL A 111 -46.17 -2.00 -17.70
CA VAL A 111 -46.64 -0.62 -17.79
C VAL A 111 -45.55 0.25 -18.43
N GLU A 112 -45.83 0.76 -19.62
CA GLU A 112 -44.85 1.51 -20.43
C GLU A 112 -44.93 3.04 -20.24
N GLU A 113 -46.09 3.56 -19.84
CA GLU A 113 -46.32 5.00 -19.66
C GLU A 113 -46.35 5.43 -18.20
N TRP A 114 -45.32 6.17 -17.78
CA TRP A 114 -45.19 6.71 -16.42
C TRP A 114 -45.01 8.23 -16.44
N GLN A 115 -45.69 8.92 -15.54
CA GLN A 115 -45.33 10.26 -15.11
C GLN A 115 -44.54 10.16 -13.81
N ILE A 116 -43.38 10.80 -13.78
CA ILE A 116 -42.41 10.70 -12.67
C ILE A 116 -42.37 12.04 -11.91
N LEU A 117 -42.33 11.97 -10.58
CA LEU A 117 -42.18 13.10 -9.67
C LEU A 117 -41.11 12.77 -8.61
N GLY A 118 -39.96 13.46 -8.69
CA GLY A 118 -38.82 13.30 -7.78
C GLY A 118 -37.63 14.17 -8.22
N PRO A 119 -36.52 14.18 -7.45
CA PRO A 119 -36.33 13.43 -6.21
C PRO A 119 -37.18 14.01 -5.06
N VAL A 120 -37.56 13.17 -4.10
CA VAL A 120 -38.19 13.59 -2.84
C VAL A 120 -37.35 13.10 -1.66
N SER A 121 -37.16 13.98 -0.66
CA SER A 121 -36.29 13.73 0.50
C SER A 121 -36.97 12.92 1.61
N GLU A 122 -38.30 12.99 1.72
CA GLU A 122 -39.08 12.23 2.69
C GLU A 122 -40.45 11.84 2.11
N TYR A 123 -40.93 10.67 2.51
CA TYR A 123 -42.26 10.16 2.20
C TYR A 123 -43.36 11.03 2.82
N GLN A 124 -44.39 11.36 2.03
CA GLN A 124 -45.64 11.95 2.55
C GLN A 124 -46.74 10.90 2.69
N SER A 125 -47.39 10.84 3.87
CA SER A 125 -48.45 9.87 4.19
C SER A 125 -49.79 10.12 3.50
N ASP A 126 -50.08 11.36 3.08
CA ASP A 126 -51.30 11.70 2.32
C ASP A 126 -50.95 12.13 0.89
N LEU A 127 -51.37 11.34 -0.10
CA LEU A 127 -51.24 11.68 -1.53
C LEU A 127 -51.95 13.00 -1.91
N ARG A 128 -52.80 13.58 -1.04
CA ARG A 128 -53.44 14.88 -1.26
C ARG A 128 -52.46 16.05 -1.22
N GLU A 129 -51.38 15.96 -0.44
CA GLU A 129 -50.41 17.05 -0.27
C GLU A 129 -49.44 17.15 -1.45
N ILE A 130 -49.11 16.01 -2.06
CA ILE A 130 -48.19 15.88 -3.21
C ILE A 130 -48.62 16.69 -4.44
N TRP A 131 -49.92 17.00 -4.58
CA TRP A 131 -50.48 17.72 -5.73
C TRP A 131 -50.96 19.14 -5.42
N THR A 132 -50.54 19.74 -4.30
CA THR A 132 -50.81 21.15 -3.96
C THR A 132 -49.74 22.10 -4.50
N ASP A 133 -50.08 23.38 -4.66
CA ASP A 133 -49.25 24.43 -5.29
C ASP A 133 -47.86 24.66 -4.63
N GLN A 134 -47.58 24.07 -3.47
CA GLN A 134 -46.24 24.10 -2.86
C GLN A 134 -45.20 23.21 -3.59
N ALA A 135 -45.62 22.27 -4.44
CA ALA A 135 -44.74 21.45 -5.28
C ALA A 135 -44.18 22.20 -6.52
N GLN A 136 -44.17 23.54 -6.51
CA GLN A 136 -43.57 24.35 -7.58
C GLN A 136 -42.32 25.15 -7.16
N GLN A 137 -41.90 25.09 -5.89
CA GLN A 137 -40.81 25.95 -5.39
C GLN A 137 -39.47 25.25 -5.11
N GLY A 138 -39.30 23.96 -5.41
CA GLY A 138 -37.98 23.31 -5.40
C GLY A 138 -37.85 22.25 -6.48
N ALA A 139 -37.07 22.49 -7.53
CA ALA A 139 -36.60 21.51 -8.54
C ALA A 139 -37.56 20.38 -9.00
N HIS A 140 -38.88 20.55 -8.94
CA HIS A 140 -39.84 19.50 -9.29
C HIS A 140 -39.94 19.37 -10.80
N ARG A 141 -39.34 18.30 -11.35
CA ARG A 141 -39.45 17.97 -12.77
C ARG A 141 -40.75 17.21 -13.02
N GLN A 142 -41.70 17.85 -13.68
CA GLN A 142 -42.83 17.13 -14.29
C GLN A 142 -42.39 16.60 -15.65
N ILE A 143 -41.90 15.37 -15.71
CA ILE A 143 -41.45 14.78 -16.98
C ILE A 143 -42.55 13.87 -17.54
N GLN A 144 -43.13 14.26 -18.67
CA GLN A 144 -44.03 13.42 -19.48
C GLN A 144 -43.21 12.75 -20.58
N TRP A 145 -43.08 11.43 -20.55
CA TRP A 145 -42.38 10.71 -21.61
C TRP A 145 -43.36 9.83 -22.38
N ARG A 146 -43.46 10.08 -23.69
CA ARG A 146 -43.93 9.11 -24.69
C ARG A 146 -42.69 8.45 -25.27
N ASN A 147 -42.64 7.11 -25.26
CA ASN A 147 -41.52 6.31 -25.78
C ASN A 147 -40.18 6.50 -25.05
N LEU A 148 -40.11 6.06 -23.79
CA LEU A 148 -38.82 5.84 -23.14
C LEU A 148 -38.06 4.76 -23.93
N ARG A 149 -36.96 5.12 -24.60
CA ARG A 149 -35.85 4.18 -24.81
C ARG A 149 -34.95 4.28 -23.57
N ALA A 150 -34.74 3.23 -22.77
CA ALA A 150 -34.28 3.34 -21.37
C ALA A 150 -32.76 3.21 -21.14
N TRP A 151 -32.33 3.85 -20.04
CA TRP A 151 -31.01 4.44 -19.80
C TRP A 151 -30.49 4.20 -18.37
N GLY A 152 -29.34 3.49 -18.22
CA GLY A 152 -28.33 3.50 -17.11
C GLY A 152 -28.74 3.16 -15.65
N GLN A 153 -27.92 2.67 -14.70
CA GLN A 153 -26.61 2.01 -14.60
C GLN A 153 -26.50 1.55 -13.12
N GLU A 154 -26.25 0.26 -12.88
CA GLU A 154 -25.56 -0.36 -11.72
C GLU A 154 -25.88 -1.86 -11.73
N ASP A 155 -25.16 -2.56 -12.59
CA ASP A 155 -24.64 -3.90 -12.36
C ASP A 155 -23.38 -3.94 -13.21
N HIS A 156 -22.32 -4.56 -12.73
CA HIS A 156 -21.00 -4.63 -13.39
C HIS A 156 -21.01 -5.29 -14.79
N PHE A 157 -22.16 -5.49 -15.41
CA PHE A 157 -22.30 -6.00 -16.76
C PHE A 157 -23.52 -5.35 -17.46
N SER A 158 -23.22 -4.47 -18.42
CA SER A 158 -24.07 -3.85 -19.46
C SER A 158 -24.83 -2.58 -19.10
N THR A 159 -24.64 -1.52 -19.90
CA THR A 159 -25.69 -0.53 -20.17
C THR A 159 -25.58 0.08 -21.57
N GLY A 160 -26.17 -0.60 -22.53
CA GLY A 160 -27.06 0.01 -23.50
C GLY A 160 -28.27 -0.90 -23.57
N LEU A 161 -29.47 -0.38 -23.34
CA LEU A 161 -30.77 -1.09 -23.33
C LEU A 161 -31.21 -1.63 -21.96
N GLY A 162 -31.73 -0.76 -21.09
CA GLY A 162 -32.73 -1.23 -20.14
C GLY A 162 -34.05 -1.38 -20.88
N HIS A 163 -34.49 -2.60 -21.26
CA HIS A 163 -35.82 -2.79 -21.89
C HIS A 163 -36.43 -4.18 -21.75
N TYR A 164 -36.71 -4.63 -20.54
CA TYR A 164 -37.28 -5.97 -20.30
C TYR A 164 -38.51 -5.94 -19.38
N GLY A 165 -39.18 -4.78 -19.34
CA GLY A 165 -40.27 -4.50 -18.41
C GLY A 165 -39.84 -3.87 -17.08
N PHE A 166 -38.52 -3.74 -16.84
CA PHE A 166 -37.96 -2.99 -15.71
C PHE A 166 -37.86 -1.50 -16.07
N LEU A 167 -38.39 -0.64 -15.21
CA LEU A 167 -38.26 0.81 -15.29
C LEU A 167 -36.98 1.24 -14.56
N HIS A 168 -36.04 1.91 -15.24
CA HIS A 168 -34.90 2.60 -14.62
C HIS A 168 -35.15 4.11 -14.58
N ALA A 169 -35.00 4.75 -13.42
CA ALA A 169 -35.17 6.20 -13.23
C ALA A 169 -33.87 6.93 -12.83
N ASN A 170 -32.75 6.24 -12.66
CA ASN A 170 -31.46 6.79 -12.20
C ASN A 170 -30.92 7.93 -13.07
N THR A 171 -31.26 7.96 -14.35
CA THR A 171 -30.82 8.99 -15.30
C THR A 171 -31.78 10.19 -15.37
N ALA A 172 -33.02 10.02 -14.87
CA ALA A 172 -34.05 11.05 -14.86
C ALA A 172 -34.13 11.83 -13.55
N ILE A 173 -33.60 11.26 -12.46
CA ILE A 173 -33.71 11.78 -11.09
C ILE A 173 -32.30 11.84 -10.49
N PHE A 174 -31.88 13.01 -10.00
CA PHE A 174 -30.62 13.19 -9.27
C PHE A 174 -30.87 14.08 -8.04
N PRO A 175 -30.32 13.74 -6.85
CA PRO A 175 -29.63 12.50 -6.54
C PRO A 175 -30.54 11.27 -6.73
N ASN A 176 -29.96 10.13 -7.10
CA ASN A 176 -30.65 8.84 -7.31
C ASN A 176 -30.34 7.82 -6.20
N GLN A 177 -29.28 8.05 -5.44
CA GLN A 177 -28.94 7.32 -4.22
C GLN A 177 -29.64 7.97 -3.02
N SER A 178 -30.10 7.15 -2.07
CA SER A 178 -30.83 7.63 -0.88
C SER A 178 -31.99 8.58 -1.20
N SER A 179 -32.70 8.33 -2.30
CA SER A 179 -33.66 9.27 -2.89
C SER A 179 -34.97 8.58 -3.26
N GLY A 180 -36.09 9.26 -3.03
CA GLY A 180 -37.44 8.77 -3.37
C GLY A 180 -37.99 9.35 -4.66
N ALA A 181 -38.90 8.62 -5.32
CA ALA A 181 -39.68 9.12 -6.44
C ALA A 181 -41.07 8.48 -6.56
N TYR A 182 -42.03 9.27 -7.03
CA TYR A 182 -43.38 8.83 -7.35
C TYR A 182 -43.55 8.61 -8.84
N PHE A 183 -44.14 7.48 -9.20
CA PHE A 183 -44.44 7.05 -10.56
C PHE A 183 -45.94 6.88 -10.67
N THR A 184 -46.59 7.57 -11.61
CA THR A 184 -48.05 7.48 -11.79
C THR A 184 -48.47 7.21 -13.23
N THR A 185 -49.50 6.37 -13.36
CA THR A 185 -50.15 6.04 -14.63
C THR A 185 -51.67 5.93 -14.42
N SER A 186 -52.44 5.99 -15.51
CA SER A 186 -53.89 5.82 -15.50
C SER A 186 -54.31 4.68 -16.41
N PHE A 187 -55.38 3.96 -16.05
CA PHE A 187 -55.94 2.88 -16.86
C PHE A 187 -57.47 2.87 -16.75
N GLU A 188 -58.15 2.25 -17.71
CA GLU A 188 -59.61 2.18 -17.76
C GLU A 188 -60.07 0.73 -17.88
N LEU A 189 -61.11 0.36 -17.12
CA LEU A 189 -61.71 -0.98 -17.16
C LEU A 189 -63.12 -0.91 -17.73
N ASP A 190 -63.41 -1.74 -18.73
CA ASP A 190 -64.73 -1.80 -19.38
C ASP A 190 -65.80 -2.53 -18.56
N GLN A 191 -65.36 -3.33 -17.58
CA GLN A 191 -66.20 -4.08 -16.65
C GLN A 191 -65.51 -4.24 -15.29
N ALA A 192 -66.30 -4.54 -14.25
CA ALA A 192 -65.73 -4.89 -12.95
C ALA A 192 -65.02 -6.24 -13.03
N GLN A 193 -63.73 -6.28 -12.68
CA GLN A 193 -62.89 -7.47 -12.78
C GLN A 193 -61.81 -7.48 -11.71
N VAL A 194 -61.19 -8.64 -11.50
CA VAL A 194 -59.95 -8.74 -10.72
C VAL A 194 -58.80 -8.30 -11.61
N VAL A 195 -58.05 -7.33 -11.12
CA VAL A 195 -56.80 -6.84 -11.68
C VAL A 195 -55.65 -7.43 -10.87
N ARG A 196 -54.62 -7.86 -11.58
CA ARG A 196 -53.39 -8.43 -11.04
C ARG A 196 -52.27 -7.42 -11.31
N LEU A 197 -51.64 -6.95 -10.24
CA LEU A 197 -50.48 -6.08 -10.28
C LEU A 197 -49.25 -6.90 -9.88
N GLY A 198 -48.39 -7.20 -10.84
CA GLY A 198 -47.10 -7.83 -10.60
C GLY A 198 -46.01 -6.76 -10.45
N LEU A 199 -45.21 -6.86 -9.39
CA LEU A 199 -44.14 -5.93 -9.04
C LEU A 199 -42.82 -6.68 -8.88
N GLY A 200 -41.72 -6.03 -9.20
CA GLY A 200 -40.36 -6.51 -8.94
C GLY A 200 -39.45 -5.36 -8.54
N PHE A 201 -38.79 -5.45 -7.39
CA PHE A 201 -38.11 -4.31 -6.78
C PHE A 201 -37.08 -4.77 -5.73
N THR A 202 -36.15 -3.88 -5.41
CA THR A 202 -35.19 -4.00 -4.29
C THR A 202 -35.31 -2.76 -3.41
N ASP A 203 -35.02 -2.80 -2.12
CA ASP A 203 -35.41 -1.79 -1.13
C ASP A 203 -36.94 -1.62 -1.03
N ARG A 204 -37.40 -0.44 -0.66
CA ARG A 204 -38.80 -0.19 -0.30
C ARG A 204 -39.67 0.19 -1.49
N ILE A 205 -40.89 -0.33 -1.53
CA ILE A 205 -41.93 0.05 -2.47
C ILE A 205 -43.25 0.32 -1.74
N ARG A 206 -43.98 1.32 -2.23
CA ARG A 206 -45.36 1.59 -1.80
C ARG A 206 -46.25 1.78 -3.01
N VAL A 207 -47.45 1.20 -2.97
CA VAL A 207 -48.36 1.25 -4.11
C VAL A 207 -49.76 1.64 -3.69
N TRP A 208 -50.35 2.55 -4.47
CA TRP A 208 -51.73 2.98 -4.33
C TRP A 208 -52.51 2.75 -5.62
N ILE A 209 -53.77 2.31 -5.47
CA ILE A 209 -54.77 2.37 -6.55
C ILE A 209 -55.92 3.28 -6.09
N ASN A 210 -56.25 4.29 -6.90
CA ASN A 210 -57.23 5.33 -6.57
C ASN A 210 -57.00 5.95 -5.18
N ARG A 211 -55.73 6.20 -4.84
CA ARG A 211 -55.28 6.75 -3.55
C ARG A 211 -55.49 5.84 -2.32
N THR A 212 -55.87 4.58 -2.52
CA THR A 212 -55.89 3.60 -1.43
C THR A 212 -54.59 2.83 -1.46
N LEU A 213 -53.83 2.85 -0.35
CA LEU A 213 -52.59 2.07 -0.19
C LEU A 213 -52.94 0.58 -0.24
N ILE A 214 -52.25 -0.17 -1.09
CA ILE A 214 -52.45 -1.61 -1.27
C ILE A 214 -51.17 -2.43 -1.07
N VAL A 215 -49.99 -1.79 -1.09
CA VAL A 215 -48.68 -2.39 -0.81
C VAL A 215 -47.83 -1.40 -0.02
N ASP A 216 -47.18 -1.86 1.04
CA ASP A 216 -46.11 -1.17 1.77
C ASP A 216 -45.15 -2.25 2.29
N THR A 217 -44.04 -2.44 1.58
CA THR A 217 -43.05 -3.49 1.90
C THR A 217 -41.65 -3.08 1.48
N GLN A 218 -40.66 -3.83 1.93
CA GLN A 218 -39.25 -3.70 1.59
C GLN A 218 -38.67 -5.08 1.32
N GLU A 219 -37.84 -5.20 0.28
CA GLU A 219 -37.17 -6.43 -0.12
C GLU A 219 -35.69 -6.17 -0.42
N ASP A 220 -34.77 -6.94 0.15
CA ASP A 220 -33.32 -6.76 -0.09
C ASP A 220 -32.77 -7.77 -1.14
N GLN A 221 -33.58 -8.08 -2.17
CA GLN A 221 -33.25 -9.08 -3.21
C GLN A 221 -33.21 -8.45 -4.61
N THR A 222 -32.50 -9.08 -5.54
CA THR A 222 -32.45 -8.66 -6.95
C THR A 222 -33.87 -8.57 -7.52
N PRO A 223 -34.27 -7.44 -8.13
CA PRO A 223 -35.61 -7.30 -8.70
C PRO A 223 -35.91 -8.36 -9.75
N HIS A 224 -37.05 -9.04 -9.63
CA HIS A 224 -37.53 -10.02 -10.60
C HIS A 224 -38.99 -9.72 -11.02
N PRO A 225 -39.40 -9.92 -12.29
CA PRO A 225 -40.81 -9.77 -12.67
C PRO A 225 -41.73 -10.63 -11.80
N ASP A 226 -42.89 -10.07 -11.44
CA ASP A 226 -43.91 -10.74 -10.63
C ASP A 226 -43.39 -11.28 -9.26
N GLN A 227 -42.30 -10.72 -8.72
CA GLN A 227 -41.78 -10.98 -7.37
C GLN A 227 -42.83 -10.74 -6.28
N LEU A 228 -43.68 -9.72 -6.45
CA LEU A 228 -44.88 -9.52 -5.62
C LEU A 228 -46.11 -9.36 -6.50
N VAL A 229 -47.10 -10.22 -6.32
CA VAL A 229 -48.35 -10.19 -7.08
C VAL A 229 -49.53 -9.80 -6.19
N VAL A 230 -50.12 -8.66 -6.48
CA VAL A 230 -51.28 -8.16 -5.74
C VAL A 230 -52.53 -8.30 -6.60
N ARG A 231 -53.52 -9.04 -6.09
CA ARG A 231 -54.84 -9.20 -6.75
C ARG A 231 -55.86 -8.31 -6.07
N THR A 232 -56.52 -7.46 -6.86
CA THR A 232 -57.53 -6.53 -6.38
C THR A 232 -58.74 -6.50 -7.28
N ARG A 233 -59.94 -6.46 -6.69
CA ARG A 233 -61.19 -6.29 -7.46
C ARG A 233 -61.49 -4.81 -7.67
N LEU A 234 -61.57 -4.39 -8.93
CA LEU A 234 -61.88 -3.02 -9.33
C LEU A 234 -63.22 -2.97 -10.08
N LYS A 235 -63.91 -1.82 -10.01
CA LYS A 235 -65.18 -1.59 -10.72
C LYS A 235 -64.90 -1.13 -12.16
N LYS A 236 -65.93 -1.09 -13.01
CA LYS A 236 -65.86 -0.42 -14.32
C LYS A 236 -65.51 1.07 -14.14
N GLY A 237 -64.60 1.60 -14.97
CA GLY A 237 -64.26 3.01 -15.03
C GLY A 237 -62.75 3.30 -15.01
N LYS A 238 -62.40 4.59 -14.89
CA LYS A 238 -61.01 5.08 -14.85
C LYS A 238 -60.39 4.91 -13.46
N HIS A 239 -59.15 4.46 -13.46
CA HIS A 239 -58.34 4.23 -12.28
C HIS A 239 -56.94 4.84 -12.43
N GLN A 240 -56.32 5.12 -11.30
CA GLN A 240 -54.94 5.60 -11.22
C GLN A 240 -54.11 4.64 -10.37
N LEU A 241 -52.94 4.28 -10.90
CA LEU A 241 -51.88 3.58 -10.20
C LEU A 241 -50.79 4.59 -9.84
N THR A 242 -50.36 4.57 -8.59
CA THR A 242 -49.22 5.35 -8.09
C THR A 242 -48.29 4.41 -7.36
N ILE A 243 -47.01 4.45 -7.71
CA ILE A 243 -45.94 3.68 -7.08
C ILE A 243 -44.93 4.69 -6.52
N TYR A 244 -44.52 4.51 -5.28
CA TYR A 244 -43.39 5.20 -4.68
C TYR A 244 -42.25 4.21 -4.50
N ARG A 245 -41.05 4.62 -4.89
CA ARG A 245 -39.81 3.88 -4.69
C ARG A 245 -38.82 4.78 -4.00
N GLU A 246 -38.10 4.23 -3.04
CA GLU A 246 -36.93 4.85 -2.42
C GLU A 246 -35.77 3.86 -2.43
N THR A 247 -34.58 4.41 -2.67
CA THR A 247 -33.30 3.73 -2.53
C THR A 247 -32.82 3.93 -1.09
N THR A 248 -32.50 2.85 -0.38
CA THR A 248 -32.06 2.92 1.03
C THR A 248 -30.57 2.63 1.23
N GLN A 249 -29.90 2.15 0.18
CA GLN A 249 -28.48 1.83 0.18
C GLN A 249 -27.70 2.70 -0.81
N SER A 250 -26.39 2.85 -0.63
CA SER A 250 -25.56 3.69 -1.49
C SER A 250 -25.51 3.21 -2.94
N ASP A 251 -25.69 1.91 -3.18
CA ASP A 251 -25.45 1.28 -4.50
C ASP A 251 -26.77 0.74 -5.10
N SER A 252 -27.90 1.36 -4.76
CA SER A 252 -29.23 0.87 -5.13
C SER A 252 -29.82 1.65 -6.32
N ASN A 253 -30.31 0.88 -7.30
CA ASN A 253 -30.98 1.41 -8.48
C ASN A 253 -32.43 1.84 -8.17
N LEU A 254 -32.75 3.10 -8.48
CA LEU A 254 -34.12 3.62 -8.45
C LEU A 254 -34.89 3.10 -9.68
N GLY A 255 -35.41 1.88 -9.57
CA GLY A 255 -36.16 1.21 -10.62
C GLY A 255 -37.08 0.08 -10.12
N PHE A 256 -37.96 -0.43 -10.98
CA PHE A 256 -38.87 -1.55 -10.66
C PHE A 256 -39.53 -2.17 -11.91
N PHE A 257 -39.92 -3.46 -11.82
CA PHE A 257 -40.88 -4.07 -12.73
C PHE A 257 -42.31 -3.72 -12.28
N ALA A 258 -43.18 -3.39 -13.23
CA ALA A 258 -44.62 -3.26 -12.98
C ALA A 258 -45.42 -3.81 -14.14
N ARG A 259 -46.26 -4.82 -13.85
CA ARG A 259 -47.19 -5.46 -14.79
C ARG A 259 -48.62 -5.31 -14.32
N LEU A 260 -49.51 -4.90 -15.21
CA LEU A 260 -50.93 -4.76 -14.94
C LEU A 260 -51.75 -5.64 -15.89
N THR A 261 -52.38 -6.69 -15.35
CA THR A 261 -53.13 -7.67 -16.14
C THR A 261 -54.50 -7.97 -15.51
N ASN A 262 -55.41 -8.57 -16.27
CA ASN A 262 -56.66 -9.10 -15.72
C ASN A 262 -56.47 -10.50 -15.08
N ALA A 263 -57.53 -11.08 -14.54
CA ALA A 263 -57.48 -12.41 -13.92
C ALA A 263 -57.04 -13.56 -14.85
N LYS A 264 -57.20 -13.40 -16.18
CA LYS A 264 -56.74 -14.36 -17.19
C LYS A 264 -55.31 -14.08 -17.65
N GLY A 265 -54.72 -12.99 -17.19
CA GLY A 265 -53.39 -12.57 -17.56
C GLY A 265 -53.31 -11.72 -18.83
N GLU A 266 -54.41 -11.15 -19.30
CA GLU A 266 -54.37 -10.25 -20.46
C GLU A 266 -53.93 -8.85 -20.00
N ALA A 267 -53.05 -8.21 -20.76
CA ALA A 267 -52.53 -6.87 -20.48
C ALA A 267 -53.63 -5.81 -20.39
N ILE A 268 -53.57 -4.95 -19.37
CA ILE A 268 -54.44 -3.78 -19.24
C ILE A 268 -53.70 -2.56 -19.76
N GLN A 269 -54.27 -1.91 -20.78
CA GLN A 269 -53.69 -0.71 -21.39
C GLN A 269 -53.66 0.46 -20.41
N CYS A 270 -52.48 1.06 -20.27
CA CYS A 270 -52.22 2.21 -19.42
C CYS A 270 -51.89 3.44 -20.27
N ALA A 271 -52.19 4.63 -19.76
CA ALA A 271 -51.87 5.90 -20.37
C ALA A 271 -51.38 6.89 -19.30
N ALA A 272 -50.55 7.85 -19.70
CA ALA A 272 -50.06 8.90 -18.82
C ALA A 272 -51.22 9.60 -18.07
N ALA A 273 -51.03 9.83 -16.76
CA ALA A 273 -52.09 10.33 -15.91
C ALA A 273 -52.55 11.74 -16.33
N THR A 274 -53.87 11.93 -16.48
CA THR A 274 -54.52 13.24 -16.65
C THR A 274 -55.32 13.59 -15.40
N ARG A 275 -55.44 14.88 -15.05
CA ARG A 275 -56.26 15.37 -13.92
C ARG A 275 -57.74 15.02 -14.14
N ASN A 276 -58.16 13.80 -13.83
CA ASN A 276 -59.52 13.32 -13.97
C ASN A 276 -60.12 12.96 -12.60
N LYS A 277 -61.46 13.05 -12.48
CA LYS A 277 -62.21 12.56 -11.31
C LYS A 277 -62.04 11.03 -11.18
N LEU A 278 -61.21 10.60 -10.25
CA LEU A 278 -60.92 9.20 -9.95
C LEU A 278 -62.15 8.49 -9.34
N GLY A 279 -62.34 7.21 -9.67
CA GLY A 279 -63.37 6.38 -9.05
C GLY A 279 -63.12 6.15 -7.56
N ARG A 280 -64.16 6.26 -6.72
CA ARG A 280 -64.11 6.15 -5.24
C ARG A 280 -64.10 4.70 -4.69
N SER A 281 -63.88 3.67 -5.52
CA SER A 281 -63.96 2.28 -5.05
C SER A 281 -62.70 1.87 -4.29
N LYS A 282 -62.87 1.52 -3.00
CA LYS A 282 -61.81 0.86 -2.22
C LYS A 282 -61.49 -0.52 -2.83
N PRO A 283 -60.23 -0.79 -3.21
CA PRO A 283 -59.80 -2.13 -3.62
C PRO A 283 -59.99 -3.14 -2.47
N SER A 284 -60.42 -4.36 -2.79
CA SER A 284 -60.46 -5.50 -1.86
C SER A 284 -59.40 -6.51 -2.26
N GLN A 285 -58.40 -6.72 -1.40
CA GLN A 285 -57.29 -7.66 -1.61
C GLN A 285 -57.80 -9.11 -1.54
N VAL A 286 -57.30 -9.97 -2.43
CA VAL A 286 -57.59 -11.41 -2.43
C VAL A 286 -56.30 -12.14 -2.06
N THR A 287 -56.20 -12.66 -0.84
CA THR A 287 -55.07 -13.49 -0.38
C THR A 287 -55.30 -14.96 -0.76
N ALA A 288 -54.28 -15.62 -1.31
CA ALA A 288 -54.24 -17.08 -1.39
C ALA A 288 -53.84 -17.65 -0.02
N GLY A 289 -54.32 -18.85 0.33
CA GLY A 289 -54.09 -19.47 1.63
C GLY A 289 -52.83 -20.34 1.67
N LEU A 290 -51.94 -20.07 2.63
CA LEU A 290 -50.69 -20.78 2.94
C LEU A 290 -50.81 -22.32 2.99
N SER A 291 -51.99 -22.84 3.34
CA SER A 291 -52.27 -24.27 3.44
C SER A 291 -52.30 -25.00 2.08
N GLU A 292 -52.67 -24.34 0.98
CA GLU A 292 -52.66 -24.96 -0.36
C GLU A 292 -51.23 -25.07 -0.92
N LEU A 293 -50.38 -24.07 -0.64
CA LEU A 293 -48.99 -24.02 -1.11
C LEU A 293 -48.10 -25.07 -0.41
N LEU A 294 -48.27 -25.26 0.90
CA LEU A 294 -47.53 -26.26 1.67
C LEU A 294 -47.89 -27.71 1.29
N GLN A 295 -49.13 -27.96 0.83
CA GLN A 295 -49.59 -29.29 0.44
C GLN A 295 -49.14 -29.71 -0.97
N LEU A 296 -48.79 -28.72 -1.82
CA LEU A 296 -48.15 -28.93 -3.12
C LEU A 296 -46.65 -29.24 -2.97
N ALA A 297 -45.96 -28.55 -2.06
CA ALA A 297 -44.53 -28.74 -1.81
C ALA A 297 -44.18 -30.12 -1.22
N SER A 298 -45.08 -30.73 -0.42
CA SER A 298 -44.83 -32.01 0.23
C SER A 298 -44.82 -33.23 -0.71
N ASN A 299 -45.28 -33.10 -1.96
CA ASN A 299 -45.49 -34.24 -2.87
C ASN A 299 -44.41 -34.39 -3.96
N LYS A 300 -43.50 -33.42 -4.14
CA LYS A 300 -42.40 -33.48 -5.13
C LYS A 300 -41.15 -32.77 -4.60
N ALA A 301 -40.20 -33.52 -4.02
CA ALA A 301 -39.05 -32.98 -3.29
C ALA A 301 -38.13 -32.04 -4.10
N GLU A 302 -38.04 -32.20 -5.43
CA GLU A 302 -37.20 -31.36 -6.30
C GLU A 302 -37.93 -30.09 -6.79
N LEU A 303 -39.27 -30.14 -6.87
CA LEU A 303 -40.14 -29.04 -7.32
C LEU A 303 -40.59 -28.14 -6.16
N GLY A 304 -40.68 -28.69 -4.95
CA GLY A 304 -41.06 -27.96 -3.73
C GLY A 304 -40.04 -26.90 -3.32
N SER A 305 -38.75 -27.16 -3.49
CA SER A 305 -37.64 -26.27 -3.06
C SER A 305 -37.59 -24.95 -3.85
N LEU A 306 -37.89 -25.00 -5.15
CA LEU A 306 -37.93 -23.82 -6.02
C LEU A 306 -39.24 -23.04 -5.89
N MET A 307 -40.38 -23.71 -5.66
CA MET A 307 -41.63 -23.05 -5.26
C MET A 307 -41.45 -22.25 -3.97
N LEU A 308 -40.69 -22.78 -3.00
CA LEU A 308 -40.44 -22.12 -1.73
C LEU A 308 -39.66 -20.80 -1.93
N ILE A 309 -38.67 -20.72 -2.83
CA ILE A 309 -37.92 -19.47 -3.06
C ILE A 309 -38.83 -18.36 -3.64
N LYS A 310 -39.65 -18.69 -4.64
CA LYS A 310 -40.51 -17.73 -5.34
C LYS A 310 -41.75 -17.30 -4.54
N GLU A 311 -42.24 -18.16 -3.66
CA GLU A 311 -43.42 -17.86 -2.84
C GLU A 311 -43.06 -17.32 -1.44
N PHE A 312 -41.84 -17.57 -0.94
CA PHE A 312 -41.35 -16.94 0.31
C PHE A 312 -41.02 -15.46 0.10
N SER A 313 -40.53 -15.07 -1.08
CA SER A 313 -40.35 -13.64 -1.44
C SER A 313 -41.67 -12.88 -1.58
N GLN A 314 -42.82 -13.58 -1.65
CA GLN A 314 -44.16 -12.99 -1.70
C GLN A 314 -44.82 -12.85 -0.32
N HIS A 315 -44.25 -13.45 0.73
CA HIS A 315 -44.82 -13.53 2.07
C HIS A 315 -43.75 -13.29 3.14
N SER A 316 -43.51 -12.02 3.48
CA SER A 316 -42.54 -11.59 4.51
C SER A 316 -42.73 -12.22 5.90
N GLU A 317 -43.90 -12.81 6.16
CA GLU A 317 -44.20 -13.54 7.40
C GLU A 317 -43.55 -14.94 7.48
N LEU A 318 -42.98 -15.45 6.38
CA LEU A 318 -42.45 -16.82 6.29
C LEU A 318 -40.94 -16.96 6.57
N GLY A 319 -40.18 -15.87 6.72
CA GLY A 319 -38.76 -15.89 7.06
C GLY A 319 -37.79 -15.96 5.87
N ASN A 320 -36.49 -16.11 6.12
CA ASN A 320 -35.44 -16.04 5.10
C ASN A 320 -35.43 -17.30 4.19
N PRO A 321 -35.52 -17.16 2.85
CA PRO A 321 -35.48 -18.28 1.90
C PRO A 321 -34.26 -19.19 2.07
N ARG A 322 -33.11 -18.63 2.49
CA ARG A 322 -31.89 -19.38 2.78
C ARG A 322 -32.09 -20.40 3.90
N ASP A 323 -32.83 -20.03 4.95
CA ASP A 323 -33.05 -20.90 6.11
C ASP A 323 -33.94 -22.10 5.76
N VAL A 324 -34.90 -21.90 4.84
CA VAL A 324 -35.77 -22.95 4.31
C VAL A 324 -34.99 -23.93 3.45
N LEU A 325 -34.15 -23.42 2.54
CA LEU A 325 -33.27 -24.25 1.72
C LEU A 325 -32.25 -25.00 2.57
N LEU A 326 -31.74 -24.38 3.63
CA LEU A 326 -30.84 -25.04 4.56
C LEU A 326 -31.55 -26.18 5.32
N ALA A 327 -32.80 -25.96 5.76
CA ALA A 327 -33.60 -27.02 6.38
C ALA A 327 -33.95 -28.16 5.40
N ALA A 328 -34.22 -27.85 4.13
CA ALA A 328 -34.43 -28.86 3.09
C ALA A 328 -33.14 -29.64 2.81
N TYR A 329 -32.00 -28.94 2.76
CA TYR A 329 -30.67 -29.54 2.61
C TYR A 329 -30.32 -30.45 3.79
N GLU A 330 -30.73 -30.12 5.01
CA GLU A 330 -30.54 -30.99 6.18
C GLU A 330 -31.35 -32.28 6.13
N GLN A 331 -32.49 -32.29 5.44
CA GLN A 331 -33.33 -33.49 5.27
C GLN A 331 -32.90 -34.36 4.08
N ALA A 332 -32.54 -33.73 2.97
CA ALA A 332 -32.14 -34.41 1.74
C ALA A 332 -30.97 -33.68 1.07
N PRO A 333 -29.74 -33.86 1.57
CA PRO A 333 -28.59 -33.14 1.03
C PRO A 333 -28.35 -33.49 -0.44
N SER A 334 -28.17 -32.47 -1.27
CA SER A 334 -27.82 -32.61 -2.68
C SER A 334 -26.94 -31.46 -3.15
N GLN A 335 -26.18 -31.69 -4.22
CA GLN A 335 -25.35 -30.64 -4.82
C GLN A 335 -26.20 -29.45 -5.31
N LYS A 336 -27.36 -29.71 -5.94
CA LYS A 336 -28.28 -28.67 -6.43
C LYS A 336 -28.77 -27.75 -5.31
N LEU A 337 -29.09 -28.30 -4.15
CA LEU A 337 -29.47 -27.49 -2.97
C LEU A 337 -28.27 -26.70 -2.41
N ALA A 338 -27.07 -27.30 -2.37
CA ALA A 338 -25.87 -26.59 -1.93
C ALA A 338 -25.50 -25.41 -2.85
N GLU A 339 -25.63 -25.57 -4.16
CA GLU A 339 -25.45 -24.52 -5.17
C GLU A 339 -26.42 -23.35 -4.95
N GLN A 340 -27.70 -23.64 -4.67
CA GLN A 340 -28.72 -22.63 -4.40
C GLN A 340 -28.50 -21.89 -3.08
N ILE A 341 -28.11 -22.60 -2.01
CA ILE A 341 -27.78 -21.94 -0.74
C ILE A 341 -26.51 -21.08 -0.92
N TYR A 342 -25.55 -21.56 -1.71
CA TYR A 342 -24.31 -20.86 -2.00
C TYR A 342 -24.55 -19.55 -2.76
N SER A 343 -25.45 -19.55 -3.76
CA SER A 343 -25.81 -18.34 -4.51
C SER A 343 -26.52 -17.28 -3.65
N LEU A 344 -27.23 -17.71 -2.60
CA LEU A 344 -27.89 -16.83 -1.62
C LEU A 344 -27.00 -16.45 -0.42
N THR A 345 -25.77 -16.95 -0.35
CA THR A 345 -24.84 -16.64 0.74
C THR A 345 -23.79 -15.67 0.24
N TYR A 346 -23.68 -14.49 0.85
CA TYR A 346 -22.73 -13.45 0.42
C TYR A 346 -21.44 -13.45 1.25
N GLU A 347 -21.54 -13.78 2.55
CA GLU A 347 -20.39 -13.78 3.47
C GLU A 347 -19.39 -14.92 3.17
N PRO A 348 -18.09 -14.61 2.94
CA PRO A 348 -17.09 -15.62 2.56
C PRO A 348 -16.92 -16.74 3.59
N ASN A 349 -17.02 -16.42 4.89
CA ASN A 349 -16.90 -17.41 5.96
C ASN A 349 -18.09 -18.38 6.00
N GLU A 350 -19.29 -17.88 5.70
CA GLU A 350 -20.49 -18.71 5.62
C GLU A 350 -20.47 -19.61 4.39
N ARG A 351 -19.96 -19.11 3.26
CA ARG A 351 -19.68 -19.91 2.05
C ARG A 351 -18.75 -21.08 2.36
N VAL A 352 -17.62 -20.82 3.03
CA VAL A 352 -16.66 -21.86 3.43
C VAL A 352 -17.31 -22.87 4.37
N ALA A 353 -18.11 -22.42 5.35
CA ALA A 353 -18.80 -23.30 6.27
C ALA A 353 -19.83 -24.20 5.57
N LEU A 354 -20.60 -23.66 4.63
CA LEU A 354 -21.55 -24.41 3.79
C LEU A 354 -20.83 -25.45 2.94
N ILE A 355 -19.77 -25.07 2.23
CA ILE A 355 -19.06 -25.99 1.35
C ILE A 355 -18.36 -27.09 2.14
N ASN A 356 -17.74 -26.76 3.29
CA ASN A 356 -17.15 -27.78 4.16
C ASN A 356 -18.22 -28.75 4.71
N ARG A 357 -19.43 -28.25 5.01
CA ARG A 357 -20.56 -29.11 5.39
C ARG A 357 -20.95 -30.04 4.24
N PHE A 358 -20.97 -29.54 3.01
CA PHE A 358 -21.25 -30.30 1.80
C PHE A 358 -20.19 -31.37 1.50
N LEU A 359 -18.90 -31.01 1.55
CA LEU A 359 -17.79 -31.92 1.28
C LEU A 359 -17.67 -33.07 2.31
N ARG A 360 -18.23 -32.92 3.53
CA ARG A 360 -18.31 -34.05 4.48
C ARG A 360 -19.21 -35.18 3.98
N GLN A 361 -20.20 -34.86 3.17
CA GLN A 361 -21.15 -35.83 2.62
C GLN A 361 -20.80 -36.23 1.19
N PHE A 362 -20.19 -35.31 0.43
CA PHE A 362 -19.76 -35.51 -0.94
C PHE A 362 -18.25 -35.22 -1.07
N PRO A 363 -17.37 -36.07 -0.49
CA PRO A 363 -15.93 -35.80 -0.40
C PRO A 363 -15.21 -35.80 -1.76
N ASP A 364 -15.81 -36.41 -2.77
CA ASP A 364 -15.28 -36.49 -4.14
C ASP A 364 -15.94 -35.46 -5.08
N SER A 365 -16.50 -34.36 -4.55
CA SER A 365 -17.12 -33.33 -5.37
C SER A 365 -16.11 -32.32 -5.92
N ALA A 366 -15.91 -32.34 -7.24
CA ALA A 366 -15.10 -31.35 -7.92
C ALA A 366 -15.66 -29.91 -7.81
N TRP A 367 -16.99 -29.76 -7.77
CA TRP A 367 -17.64 -28.48 -7.53
C TRP A 367 -17.28 -27.91 -6.16
N GLY A 368 -17.41 -28.72 -5.08
CA GLY A 368 -17.13 -28.25 -3.72
C GLY A 368 -15.69 -27.75 -3.54
N TYR A 369 -14.70 -28.50 -4.02
CA TYR A 369 -13.31 -28.04 -3.98
C TYR A 369 -13.08 -26.79 -4.85
N THR A 370 -13.71 -26.69 -6.01
CA THR A 370 -13.60 -25.50 -6.87
C THR A 370 -14.16 -24.25 -6.17
N GLN A 371 -15.29 -24.35 -5.46
CA GLN A 371 -15.84 -23.22 -4.71
C GLN A 371 -14.94 -22.79 -3.53
N LEU A 372 -14.37 -23.73 -2.77
CA LEU A 372 -13.38 -23.39 -1.72
C LEU A 372 -12.17 -22.68 -2.31
N GLY A 373 -11.68 -23.17 -3.45
CA GLY A 373 -10.55 -22.55 -4.15
C GLY A 373 -10.86 -21.15 -4.67
N GLN A 374 -12.07 -20.90 -5.17
CA GLN A 374 -12.50 -19.55 -5.58
C GLN A 374 -12.56 -18.57 -4.40
N VAL A 375 -13.08 -19.01 -3.24
CA VAL A 375 -13.07 -18.17 -2.03
C VAL A 375 -11.63 -17.89 -1.57
N ALA A 376 -10.75 -18.89 -1.58
CA ALA A 376 -9.34 -18.72 -1.23
C ALA A 376 -8.62 -17.76 -2.20
N LEU A 377 -8.87 -17.88 -3.51
CA LEU A 377 -8.31 -17.00 -4.53
C LEU A 377 -8.76 -15.54 -4.35
N GLY A 378 -10.05 -15.32 -4.06
CA GLY A 378 -10.59 -13.99 -3.78
C GLY A 378 -10.10 -13.35 -2.46
N GLN A 379 -9.50 -14.15 -1.57
CA GLN A 379 -8.89 -13.69 -0.32
C GLN A 379 -7.35 -13.67 -0.40
N ASP A 380 -6.79 -13.69 -1.62
CA ASP A 380 -5.35 -13.69 -1.90
C ASP A 380 -4.56 -14.88 -1.30
N ARG A 381 -5.24 -15.97 -0.93
CA ARG A 381 -4.63 -17.21 -0.41
C ARG A 381 -4.27 -18.17 -1.55
N TYR A 382 -3.33 -17.75 -2.40
CA TYR A 382 -3.04 -18.42 -3.67
C TYR A 382 -2.57 -19.88 -3.55
N TRP A 383 -1.78 -20.22 -2.52
CA TRP A 383 -1.32 -21.60 -2.32
C TRP A 383 -2.45 -22.55 -1.92
N GLU A 384 -3.39 -22.06 -1.10
CA GLU A 384 -4.58 -22.81 -0.70
C GLU A 384 -5.53 -22.99 -1.89
N ALA A 385 -5.74 -21.94 -2.69
CA ALA A 385 -6.53 -22.01 -3.92
C ALA A 385 -5.98 -23.05 -4.90
N ARG A 386 -4.65 -23.15 -5.01
CA ARG A 386 -3.99 -24.14 -5.87
C ARG A 386 -4.24 -25.57 -5.38
N ASP A 387 -4.15 -25.82 -4.07
CA ASP A 387 -4.40 -27.13 -3.48
C ASP A 387 -5.84 -27.59 -3.73
N TYR A 388 -6.81 -26.69 -3.50
CA TYR A 388 -8.22 -26.99 -3.81
C TYR A 388 -8.46 -27.24 -5.30
N ALA A 389 -7.84 -26.48 -6.19
CA ALA A 389 -7.94 -26.72 -7.63
C ALA A 389 -7.39 -28.10 -8.02
N GLN A 390 -6.28 -28.54 -7.41
CA GLN A 390 -5.71 -29.86 -7.62
C GLN A 390 -6.63 -30.97 -7.09
N LYS A 391 -7.24 -30.79 -5.91
CA LYS A 391 -8.24 -31.71 -5.36
C LYS A 391 -9.46 -31.83 -6.26
N ALA A 392 -9.97 -30.72 -6.79
CA ALA A 392 -11.07 -30.70 -7.74
C ALA A 392 -10.73 -31.48 -9.03
N LYS A 393 -9.51 -31.31 -9.56
CA LYS A 393 -9.02 -32.05 -10.73
C LYS A 393 -8.82 -33.54 -10.48
N LEU A 394 -8.48 -33.93 -9.25
CA LEU A 394 -8.39 -35.34 -8.87
C LEU A 394 -9.78 -35.99 -8.76
N ALA A 395 -10.75 -35.25 -8.23
CA ALA A 395 -12.14 -35.67 -8.11
C ALA A 395 -12.80 -35.85 -9.50
N ASP A 396 -12.61 -34.89 -10.40
CA ASP A 396 -13.06 -34.98 -11.79
C ASP A 396 -12.03 -34.35 -12.75
N PRO A 397 -11.21 -35.18 -13.45
CA PRO A 397 -10.22 -34.71 -14.41
C PRO A 397 -10.79 -33.98 -15.63
N SER A 398 -12.08 -34.06 -15.88
CA SER A 398 -12.79 -33.42 -16.99
C SER A 398 -13.60 -32.18 -16.57
N TYR A 399 -13.62 -31.85 -15.28
CA TYR A 399 -14.26 -30.65 -14.75
C TYR A 399 -13.43 -29.39 -15.06
N TRP A 400 -13.75 -28.74 -16.18
CA TRP A 400 -13.03 -27.56 -16.67
C TRP A 400 -13.04 -26.34 -15.73
N PRO A 401 -14.04 -26.09 -14.86
CA PRO A 401 -13.97 -24.97 -13.92
C PRO A 401 -12.80 -25.08 -12.94
N ALA A 402 -12.37 -26.31 -12.61
CA ALA A 402 -11.16 -26.53 -11.83
C ALA A 402 -9.88 -26.18 -12.60
N ASP A 403 -9.86 -26.38 -13.93
CA ASP A 403 -8.74 -25.92 -14.78
C ASP A 403 -8.68 -24.39 -14.82
N ILE A 404 -9.82 -23.71 -14.89
CA ILE A 404 -9.90 -22.24 -14.82
C ILE A 404 -9.40 -21.71 -13.48
N LEU A 405 -9.89 -22.26 -12.37
CA LEU A 405 -9.40 -21.90 -11.03
C LEU A 405 -7.88 -22.10 -10.92
N LEU A 406 -7.36 -23.23 -11.40
CA LEU A 406 -5.93 -23.51 -11.38
C LEU A 406 -5.15 -22.50 -12.24
N ASN A 407 -5.60 -22.22 -13.46
CA ASN A 407 -4.93 -21.29 -14.37
C ASN A 407 -4.93 -19.87 -13.80
N ASN A 408 -6.05 -19.41 -13.24
CA ASN A 408 -6.14 -18.09 -12.62
C ASN A 408 -5.28 -17.99 -11.35
N THR A 409 -5.23 -19.05 -10.55
CA THR A 409 -4.31 -19.13 -9.41
C THR A 409 -2.84 -19.06 -9.83
N LEU A 410 -2.47 -19.76 -10.90
CA LEU A 410 -1.11 -19.71 -11.47
C LEU A 410 -0.76 -18.31 -12.00
N ALA A 411 -1.71 -17.63 -12.64
CA ALA A 411 -1.54 -16.25 -13.10
C ALA A 411 -1.31 -15.29 -11.91
N SER A 412 -2.09 -15.42 -10.83
CA SER A 412 -1.91 -14.63 -9.59
C SER A 412 -0.56 -14.89 -8.92
N LEU A 413 -0.04 -16.13 -9.00
CA LEU A 413 1.31 -16.51 -8.54
C LEU A 413 2.44 -16.04 -9.47
N ARG A 414 2.14 -15.21 -10.50
CA ARG A 414 3.09 -14.74 -11.53
C ARG A 414 3.71 -15.86 -12.38
N LEU A 415 3.04 -17.02 -12.47
CA LEU A 415 3.41 -18.14 -13.34
C LEU A 415 2.65 -18.06 -14.69
N THR A 416 2.59 -16.86 -15.28
CA THR A 416 1.73 -16.52 -16.42
C THR A 416 1.96 -17.39 -17.66
N GLY A 417 3.20 -17.80 -17.94
CA GLY A 417 3.51 -18.65 -19.10
C GLY A 417 2.89 -20.05 -19.02
N GLU A 418 2.84 -20.63 -17.81
CA GLU A 418 2.19 -21.93 -17.59
C GLU A 418 0.66 -21.79 -17.60
N ALA A 419 0.14 -20.71 -16.99
CA ALA A 419 -1.28 -20.39 -17.06
C ALA A 419 -1.75 -20.21 -18.50
N LEU A 420 -0.97 -19.49 -19.33
CA LEU A 420 -1.27 -19.30 -20.75
C LEU A 420 -1.31 -20.63 -21.50
N ARG A 421 -0.24 -21.42 -21.42
CA ARG A 421 -0.14 -22.72 -22.11
C ARG A 421 -1.30 -23.65 -21.75
N ARG A 422 -1.71 -23.67 -20.48
CA ARG A 422 -2.85 -24.48 -20.01
C ARG A 422 -4.17 -23.96 -20.53
N THR A 423 -4.36 -22.64 -20.53
CA THR A 423 -5.60 -22.03 -21.02
C THR A 423 -5.75 -22.18 -22.54
N GLU A 424 -4.66 -22.14 -23.31
CA GLU A 424 -4.66 -22.47 -24.74
C GLU A 424 -5.10 -23.92 -25.02
N GLN A 425 -4.61 -24.87 -24.20
CA GLN A 425 -5.03 -26.27 -24.30
C GLN A 425 -6.51 -26.43 -23.95
N LEU A 426 -6.96 -25.73 -22.92
CA LEU A 426 -8.36 -25.74 -22.49
C LEU A 426 -9.28 -25.15 -23.57
N SER A 427 -8.90 -24.01 -24.15
CA SER A 427 -9.64 -23.36 -25.24
C SER A 427 -9.75 -24.22 -26.50
N LYS A 428 -8.72 -25.01 -26.83
CA LYS A 428 -8.79 -26.00 -27.92
C LYS A 428 -9.74 -27.15 -27.63
N ARG A 429 -9.83 -27.59 -26.38
CA ARG A 429 -10.74 -28.67 -25.96
C ARG A 429 -12.20 -28.19 -25.92
N TYR A 430 -12.42 -26.93 -25.56
CA TYR A 430 -13.75 -26.31 -25.43
C TYR A 430 -13.86 -25.05 -26.31
N PRO A 431 -13.85 -25.20 -27.65
CA PRO A 431 -13.90 -24.06 -28.56
C PRO A 431 -15.26 -23.35 -28.44
N GLY A 432 -15.24 -22.01 -28.41
CA GLY A 432 -16.44 -21.19 -28.41
C GLY A 432 -17.08 -20.93 -27.03
N VAL A 433 -16.47 -21.40 -25.92
CA VAL A 433 -16.91 -21.05 -24.56
C VAL A 433 -16.40 -19.65 -24.20
N PRO A 434 -17.25 -18.61 -24.08
CA PRO A 434 -16.80 -17.22 -23.94
C PRO A 434 -15.95 -16.95 -22.70
N TRP A 435 -16.20 -17.65 -21.58
CA TRP A 435 -15.42 -17.51 -20.35
C TRP A 435 -13.97 -17.98 -20.53
N ILE A 436 -13.76 -19.12 -21.18
CA ILE A 436 -12.43 -19.66 -21.46
C ILE A 436 -11.69 -18.78 -22.48
N MET A 437 -12.42 -18.26 -23.48
CA MET A 437 -11.87 -17.32 -24.46
C MET A 437 -11.47 -15.99 -23.81
N MET A 438 -12.23 -15.52 -22.82
CA MET A 438 -11.95 -14.29 -22.07
C MET A 438 -10.72 -14.44 -21.17
N ASP A 439 -10.61 -15.55 -20.42
CA ASP A 439 -9.42 -15.84 -19.61
C ASP A 439 -8.17 -15.96 -20.48
N LEU A 440 -8.29 -16.59 -21.65
CA LEU A 440 -7.20 -16.66 -22.63
C LEU A 440 -6.84 -15.26 -23.19
N CYS A 441 -7.85 -14.44 -23.46
CA CYS A 441 -7.67 -13.06 -23.90
C CYS A 441 -6.93 -12.22 -22.84
N ASP A 442 -7.31 -12.32 -21.57
CA ASP A 442 -6.67 -11.61 -20.46
C ASP A 442 -5.21 -12.07 -20.26
N LEU A 443 -4.92 -13.37 -20.44
CA LEU A 443 -3.55 -13.90 -20.43
C LEU A 443 -2.72 -13.44 -21.64
N TYR A 444 -3.29 -13.40 -22.84
CA TYR A 444 -2.63 -12.83 -24.01
C TYR A 444 -2.35 -11.34 -23.84
N TRP A 445 -3.29 -10.58 -23.30
CA TRP A 445 -3.06 -9.19 -22.93
C TRP A 445 -1.90 -9.08 -21.94
N ALA A 446 -1.94 -9.81 -20.83
CA ALA A 446 -0.88 -9.79 -19.82
C ALA A 446 0.52 -10.13 -20.37
N MET A 447 0.59 -10.92 -21.45
CA MET A 447 1.83 -11.31 -22.14
C MET A 447 2.17 -10.45 -23.37
N GLU A 448 1.42 -9.38 -23.63
CA GLU A 448 1.61 -8.46 -24.76
C GLU A 448 1.34 -9.06 -26.15
N PHE A 449 0.54 -10.12 -26.21
CA PHE A 449 0.08 -10.76 -27.45
C PHE A 449 -1.22 -10.09 -27.94
N ASP A 450 -1.11 -8.81 -28.30
CA ASP A 450 -2.26 -7.96 -28.56
C ASP A 450 -3.09 -8.38 -29.78
N ARG A 451 -2.47 -9.01 -30.81
CA ARG A 451 -3.20 -9.46 -32.01
C ARG A 451 -4.07 -10.66 -31.71
N GLU A 452 -3.57 -11.58 -30.89
CA GLU A 452 -4.27 -12.78 -30.44
C GLU A 452 -5.41 -12.41 -29.49
N SER A 453 -5.18 -11.45 -28.59
CA SER A 453 -6.21 -10.85 -27.74
C SER A 453 -7.31 -10.18 -28.58
N GLU A 454 -6.96 -9.36 -29.57
CA GLU A 454 -7.94 -8.70 -30.45
C GLU A 454 -8.78 -9.72 -31.22
N ARG A 455 -8.13 -10.73 -31.82
CA ARG A 455 -8.83 -11.78 -32.56
C ARG A 455 -9.81 -12.54 -31.67
N LEU A 456 -9.42 -12.87 -30.45
CA LEU A 456 -10.32 -13.51 -29.48
C LEU A 456 -11.47 -12.59 -29.08
N LEU A 457 -11.23 -11.29 -28.86
CA LEU A 457 -12.29 -10.33 -28.57
C LEU A 457 -13.26 -10.18 -29.74
N ASP A 458 -12.77 -10.16 -30.97
CA ASP A 458 -13.62 -10.14 -32.18
C ASP A 458 -14.43 -11.43 -32.31
N ASP A 459 -13.81 -12.59 -32.06
CA ASP A 459 -14.50 -13.88 -32.04
C ASP A 459 -15.58 -13.90 -30.93
N ILE A 460 -15.28 -13.38 -29.73
CA ILE A 460 -16.23 -13.25 -28.62
C ILE A 460 -17.37 -12.28 -28.97
N LEU A 461 -17.06 -11.12 -29.57
CA LEU A 461 -18.05 -10.12 -29.97
C LEU A 461 -18.93 -10.60 -31.12
N ALA A 462 -18.43 -11.50 -31.99
CA ALA A 462 -19.23 -12.16 -33.01
C ALA A 462 -20.20 -13.21 -32.41
N ILE A 463 -19.81 -13.87 -31.31
CA ILE A 463 -20.68 -14.80 -30.56
C ILE A 463 -21.67 -14.04 -29.66
N ARG A 464 -21.24 -12.90 -29.10
CA ARG A 464 -21.94 -12.10 -28.08
C ARG A 464 -22.06 -10.64 -28.51
N GLU A 465 -22.76 -10.40 -29.60
CA GLU A 465 -22.93 -9.07 -30.18
C GLU A 465 -23.60 -8.10 -29.18
N GLY A 466 -23.08 -6.88 -29.08
CA GLY A 466 -23.65 -5.82 -28.23
C GLY A 466 -23.32 -5.90 -26.73
N GLN A 467 -22.42 -6.80 -26.29
CA GLN A 467 -22.01 -6.86 -24.88
C GLN A 467 -20.89 -5.87 -24.54
N ALA A 468 -21.25 -4.80 -23.82
CA ALA A 468 -20.37 -3.70 -23.40
C ALA A 468 -19.06 -4.17 -22.74
N LYS A 469 -19.08 -5.21 -21.90
CA LYS A 469 -17.89 -5.72 -21.20
C LYS A 469 -16.74 -6.14 -22.14
N TYR A 470 -17.07 -6.72 -23.29
CA TYR A 470 -16.08 -7.11 -24.28
C TYR A 470 -15.66 -5.92 -25.16
N THR A 471 -16.55 -4.95 -25.35
CA THR A 471 -16.24 -3.70 -26.04
C THR A 471 -15.33 -2.78 -25.21
N GLU A 472 -15.51 -2.73 -23.89
CA GLU A 472 -14.61 -2.04 -22.95
C GLU A 472 -13.22 -2.66 -22.97
N ARG A 473 -13.14 -3.99 -22.91
CA ARG A 473 -11.88 -4.73 -23.09
C ARG A 473 -11.21 -4.43 -24.43
N LYS A 474 -12.00 -4.30 -25.50
CA LYS A 474 -11.51 -3.86 -26.81
C LYS A 474 -11.01 -2.42 -26.78
N ILE A 475 -11.68 -1.50 -26.08
CA ILE A 475 -11.22 -0.12 -25.87
C ILE A 475 -9.87 -0.12 -25.15
N ASP A 476 -9.70 -0.89 -24.08
CA ASP A 476 -8.44 -0.96 -23.34
C ASP A 476 -7.29 -1.49 -24.20
N LEU A 477 -7.56 -2.52 -25.01
CA LEU A 477 -6.61 -3.06 -25.97
C LEU A 477 -6.21 -2.04 -27.04
N LEU A 478 -7.18 -1.31 -27.60
CA LEU A 478 -6.94 -0.27 -28.59
C LEU A 478 -6.18 0.93 -27.99
N LYS A 479 -6.46 1.30 -26.73
CA LYS A 479 -5.69 2.30 -25.96
C LYS A 479 -4.23 1.88 -25.81
N ARG A 480 -3.97 0.63 -25.41
CA ARG A 480 -2.61 0.10 -25.25
C ARG A 480 -1.80 0.16 -26.55
N ARG A 481 -2.43 -0.19 -27.67
CA ARG A 481 -1.81 -0.16 -29.01
C ARG A 481 -1.66 1.23 -29.58
N GLY A 482 -2.30 2.24 -28.99
CA GLY A 482 -2.38 3.58 -29.56
C GLY A 482 -3.17 3.62 -30.88
N ASP A 483 -4.16 2.73 -31.08
CA ASP A 483 -5.03 2.76 -32.26
C ASP A 483 -6.15 3.79 -32.09
N ILE A 484 -5.79 5.05 -32.39
CA ILE A 484 -6.68 6.22 -32.26
C ILE A 484 -7.90 6.10 -33.19
N GLU A 485 -7.73 5.60 -34.42
CA GLU A 485 -8.84 5.47 -35.37
C GLU A 485 -9.79 4.33 -34.99
N GLY A 486 -9.26 3.22 -34.48
CA GLY A 486 -10.05 2.14 -33.88
C GLY A 486 -10.87 2.65 -32.70
N LEU A 487 -10.25 3.36 -31.76
CA LEU A 487 -10.92 3.93 -30.59
C LEU A 487 -12.05 4.89 -30.96
N ASP A 488 -11.80 5.86 -31.85
CA ASP A 488 -12.82 6.83 -32.25
C ASP A 488 -14.00 6.13 -32.94
N ARG A 489 -13.74 5.12 -33.79
CA ARG A 489 -14.81 4.31 -34.40
C ARG A 489 -15.61 3.54 -33.36
N THR A 490 -14.96 2.90 -32.40
CA THR A 490 -15.62 2.15 -31.32
C THR A 490 -16.46 3.06 -30.44
N TYR A 491 -15.93 4.21 -29.99
CA TYR A 491 -16.72 5.17 -29.20
C TYR A 491 -17.86 5.80 -29.99
N ARG A 492 -17.68 6.12 -31.29
CA ARG A 492 -18.80 6.62 -32.13
C ARG A 492 -19.86 5.55 -32.38
N GLN A 493 -19.47 4.29 -32.49
CA GLN A 493 -20.42 3.18 -32.55
C GLN A 493 -21.20 3.10 -31.23
N LEU A 494 -20.52 3.09 -30.08
CA LEU A 494 -21.16 3.13 -28.77
C LEU A 494 -22.10 4.32 -28.57
N MET A 495 -21.70 5.53 -29.02
CA MET A 495 -22.54 6.73 -28.96
C MET A 495 -23.72 6.69 -29.94
N ARG A 496 -23.67 5.90 -31.02
CA ARG A 496 -24.83 5.67 -31.90
C ARG A 496 -25.79 4.65 -31.30
N ASP A 497 -25.25 3.60 -30.70
CA ASP A 497 -26.01 2.52 -30.10
C ASP A 497 -26.66 2.97 -28.77
N ALA A 498 -26.01 3.92 -28.07
CA ALA A 498 -26.45 4.49 -26.81
C ALA A 498 -26.22 6.04 -26.78
N PRO A 499 -27.08 6.84 -27.44
CA PRO A 499 -26.85 8.29 -27.65
C PRO A 499 -27.03 9.21 -26.45
N TYR A 500 -27.73 8.80 -25.39
CA TYR A 500 -27.89 9.56 -24.14
C TYR A 500 -26.93 9.05 -23.02
N SER A 501 -25.85 8.39 -23.48
CA SER A 501 -24.66 7.84 -22.82
C SER A 501 -23.99 8.67 -21.76
N LEU A 502 -24.51 9.04 -20.58
CA LEU A 502 -23.69 9.95 -19.75
C LEU A 502 -22.29 9.37 -19.44
N ASN A 503 -22.18 8.09 -19.05
CA ASN A 503 -20.88 7.46 -18.81
C ASN A 503 -20.03 7.36 -20.09
N ILE A 504 -20.60 6.86 -21.19
CA ILE A 504 -19.88 6.73 -22.47
C ILE A 504 -19.48 8.10 -23.03
N ALA A 505 -20.32 9.12 -22.82
CA ALA A 505 -20.06 10.48 -23.23
C ALA A 505 -18.95 11.11 -22.38
N GLN A 506 -18.89 10.84 -21.07
CA GLN A 506 -17.78 11.23 -20.20
C GLN A 506 -16.49 10.54 -20.63
N GLU A 507 -16.49 9.21 -20.80
CA GLU A 507 -15.31 8.46 -21.27
C GLU A 507 -14.86 8.89 -22.67
N TYR A 508 -15.80 9.11 -23.60
CA TYR A 508 -15.49 9.59 -24.93
C TYR A 508 -14.98 11.04 -24.92
N ALA A 509 -15.57 11.92 -24.10
CA ALA A 509 -15.09 13.28 -23.91
C ALA A 509 -13.69 13.33 -23.29
N GLU A 510 -13.39 12.46 -22.33
CA GLU A 510 -12.04 12.31 -21.77
C GLU A 510 -11.04 11.82 -22.83
N TYR A 511 -11.42 10.81 -23.62
CA TYR A 511 -10.62 10.36 -24.77
C TYR A 511 -10.38 11.50 -25.78
N LEU A 512 -11.41 12.26 -26.14
CA LEU A 512 -11.30 13.42 -27.04
C LEU A 512 -10.37 14.48 -26.43
N SER A 513 -10.48 14.75 -25.13
CA SER A 513 -9.63 15.69 -24.39
C SER A 513 -8.16 15.28 -24.40
N VAL A 514 -7.84 14.00 -24.16
CA VAL A 514 -6.47 13.47 -24.24
C VAL A 514 -5.89 13.63 -25.65
N ASN A 515 -6.71 13.48 -26.68
CA ASN A 515 -6.33 13.69 -28.09
C ASN A 515 -6.41 15.15 -28.54
N ARG A 516 -6.48 16.11 -27.61
CA ARG A 516 -6.55 17.57 -27.85
C ARG A 516 -7.75 18.04 -28.67
N ARG A 517 -8.80 17.21 -28.80
CA ARG A 517 -10.08 17.53 -29.45
C ARG A 517 -11.05 18.10 -28.41
N PHE A 518 -10.61 19.18 -27.74
CA PHE A 518 -11.33 19.73 -26.59
C PHE A 518 -12.71 20.29 -26.95
N ASP A 519 -12.88 20.86 -28.13
CA ASP A 519 -14.18 21.44 -28.54
C ASP A 519 -15.24 20.35 -28.70
N GLU A 520 -14.91 19.23 -29.35
CA GLU A 520 -15.83 18.10 -29.48
C GLU A 520 -16.17 17.49 -28.10
N ALA A 521 -15.20 17.42 -27.19
CA ALA A 521 -15.41 16.93 -25.82
C ALA A 521 -16.33 17.85 -25.01
N VAL A 522 -16.11 19.16 -25.09
CA VAL A 522 -16.91 20.17 -24.38
C VAL A 522 -18.32 20.24 -24.96
N ASP A 523 -18.48 20.21 -26.29
CA ASP A 523 -19.80 20.21 -26.94
C ASP A 523 -20.62 18.99 -26.54
N LEU A 524 -19.99 17.79 -26.55
CA LEU A 524 -20.61 16.55 -26.13
C LEU A 524 -21.18 16.65 -24.71
N LEU A 525 -20.36 17.07 -23.74
CA LEU A 525 -20.78 17.13 -22.33
C LEU A 525 -21.67 18.34 -22.00
N THR A 526 -21.56 19.45 -22.74
CA THR A 526 -22.41 20.62 -22.52
C THR A 526 -23.88 20.31 -22.83
N ALA A 527 -24.16 19.49 -23.85
CA ALA A 527 -25.51 19.04 -24.15
C ALA A 527 -26.14 18.24 -23.00
N PHE A 528 -25.35 17.39 -22.33
CA PHE A 528 -25.77 16.69 -21.12
C PHE A 528 -25.97 17.65 -19.94
N ALA A 529 -25.03 18.59 -19.74
CA ALA A 529 -25.06 19.50 -18.60
C ALA A 529 -26.25 20.47 -18.62
N GLN A 530 -26.79 20.79 -19.81
CA GLN A 530 -28.04 21.55 -19.95
C GLN A 530 -29.26 20.78 -19.42
N GLN A 531 -29.25 19.45 -19.53
CA GLN A 531 -30.37 18.59 -19.09
C GLN A 531 -30.22 18.17 -17.61
N THR A 532 -28.98 18.05 -17.12
CA THR A 532 -28.65 17.62 -15.75
C THR A 532 -27.66 18.59 -15.06
N PRO A 533 -28.03 19.88 -14.86
CA PRO A 533 -27.12 20.91 -14.34
C PRO A 533 -26.66 20.73 -12.88
N GLU A 534 -27.20 19.73 -12.20
CA GLU A 534 -26.93 19.38 -10.79
C GLU A 534 -26.20 18.04 -10.65
N ASN A 535 -25.76 17.41 -11.75
CA ASN A 535 -24.99 16.18 -11.68
C ASN A 535 -23.50 16.49 -11.34
N PRO A 536 -22.99 16.11 -10.15
CA PRO A 536 -21.63 16.46 -9.73
C PRO A 536 -20.55 15.80 -10.59
N SER A 537 -20.73 14.55 -11.02
CA SER A 537 -19.76 13.82 -11.85
C SER A 537 -19.56 14.51 -13.20
N LEU A 538 -20.67 14.84 -13.88
CA LEU A 538 -20.64 15.55 -15.15
C LEU A 538 -19.98 16.93 -15.04
N LEU A 539 -20.34 17.71 -14.02
CA LEU A 539 -19.73 19.02 -13.76
C LEU A 539 -18.23 18.91 -13.49
N GLN A 540 -17.79 17.87 -12.79
CA GLN A 540 -16.39 17.59 -12.54
C GLN A 540 -15.65 17.28 -13.85
N THR A 541 -16.09 16.27 -14.62
CA THR A 541 -15.42 15.89 -15.88
C THR A 541 -15.38 17.06 -16.87
N LEU A 542 -16.48 17.82 -17.00
CA LEU A 542 -16.51 19.01 -17.85
C LEU A 542 -15.54 20.09 -17.33
N GLY A 543 -15.51 20.33 -16.02
CA GLY A 543 -14.58 21.27 -15.39
C GLY A 543 -13.12 20.89 -15.61
N GLU A 544 -12.76 19.62 -15.47
CA GLU A 544 -11.41 19.10 -15.72
C GLU A 544 -10.99 19.21 -17.20
N ILE A 545 -11.88 18.90 -18.13
CA ILE A 545 -11.62 19.03 -19.58
C ILE A 545 -11.42 20.51 -19.94
N ARG A 546 -12.25 21.40 -19.41
CA ARG A 546 -12.12 22.85 -19.60
C ARG A 546 -10.84 23.40 -18.96
N LEU A 547 -10.45 22.89 -17.79
CA LEU A 547 -9.17 23.22 -17.17
C LEU A 547 -7.99 22.83 -18.08
N ARG A 548 -8.03 21.63 -18.68
CA ARG A 548 -7.02 21.18 -19.68
C ARG A 548 -7.02 22.02 -20.96
N ARG A 549 -8.18 22.55 -21.38
CA ARG A 549 -8.29 23.50 -22.51
C ARG A 549 -7.75 24.89 -22.17
N GLY A 550 -7.70 25.25 -20.89
CA GLY A 550 -7.28 26.57 -20.40
C GLY A 550 -8.44 27.56 -20.21
N ASP A 551 -9.67 27.08 -20.05
CA ASP A 551 -10.83 27.95 -19.87
C ASP A 551 -10.89 28.52 -18.44
N GLN A 552 -11.28 29.79 -18.32
CA GLN A 552 -11.37 30.48 -17.03
C GLN A 552 -12.54 30.03 -16.15
N ASP A 553 -13.59 29.42 -16.74
CA ASP A 553 -14.77 28.98 -15.99
C ASP A 553 -14.66 27.55 -15.44
N ALA A 554 -13.53 26.87 -15.67
CA ALA A 554 -13.26 25.53 -15.16
C ALA A 554 -13.36 25.44 -13.63
N LEU A 555 -12.72 26.36 -12.91
CA LEU A 555 -12.76 26.37 -11.43
C LEU A 555 -14.19 26.56 -10.89
N ALA A 556 -15.03 27.33 -11.58
CA ALA A 556 -16.43 27.52 -11.18
C ALA A 556 -17.24 26.23 -11.30
N LEU A 557 -17.01 25.43 -12.34
CA LEU A 557 -17.64 24.12 -12.52
C LEU A 557 -17.17 23.11 -11.46
N LEU A 558 -15.86 23.08 -11.18
CA LEU A 558 -15.27 22.22 -10.15
C LEU A 558 -15.79 22.57 -8.75
N LYS A 559 -15.88 23.86 -8.41
CA LYS A 559 -16.50 24.33 -7.15
C LYS A 559 -17.97 23.96 -7.05
N LYS A 560 -18.72 24.09 -8.15
CA LYS A 560 -20.13 23.70 -8.18
C LYS A 560 -20.29 22.19 -7.95
N SER A 561 -19.44 21.37 -8.57
CA SER A 561 -19.41 19.93 -8.33
C SER A 561 -19.07 19.59 -6.87
N LEU A 562 -18.06 20.27 -6.29
CA LEU A 562 -17.66 20.07 -4.90
C LEU A 562 -18.78 20.48 -3.92
N ALA A 563 -19.49 21.57 -4.19
CA ALA A 563 -20.64 21.98 -3.37
C ALA A 563 -21.78 20.94 -3.38
N LEU A 564 -21.96 20.23 -4.50
CA LEU A 564 -22.94 19.16 -4.65
C LEU A 564 -22.48 17.84 -4.05
N ARG A 565 -21.16 17.58 -4.00
CA ARG A 565 -20.54 16.41 -3.37
C ARG A 565 -19.37 16.81 -2.47
N PRO A 566 -19.64 17.36 -1.26
CA PRO A 566 -18.59 17.86 -0.37
C PRO A 566 -17.63 16.77 0.13
N GLN A 567 -18.07 15.51 0.09
CA GLN A 567 -17.30 14.35 0.54
C GLN A 567 -16.35 13.80 -0.54
N ASN A 568 -15.98 14.59 -1.56
CA ASN A 568 -15.04 14.19 -2.61
C ASN A 568 -13.65 14.80 -2.36
N PRO A 569 -12.77 14.10 -1.61
CA PRO A 569 -11.48 14.64 -1.18
C PRO A 569 -10.49 14.84 -2.35
N ALA A 570 -10.65 14.14 -3.48
CA ALA A 570 -9.83 14.37 -4.66
C ALA A 570 -10.19 15.70 -5.34
N LEU A 571 -11.48 15.96 -5.49
CA LEU A 571 -11.98 17.22 -6.05
C LEU A 571 -11.72 18.40 -5.11
N GLU A 572 -11.89 18.21 -3.80
CA GLU A 572 -11.55 19.22 -2.79
C GLU A 572 -10.07 19.60 -2.89
N ARG A 573 -9.16 18.63 -2.90
CA ARG A 573 -7.72 18.88 -3.08
C ARG A 573 -7.40 19.56 -4.39
N MET A 574 -8.07 19.19 -5.49
CA MET A 574 -7.87 19.86 -6.78
C MET A 574 -8.35 21.31 -6.74
N VAL A 575 -9.53 21.58 -6.18
CA VAL A 575 -10.05 22.94 -6.01
C VAL A 575 -9.11 23.75 -5.11
N VAL A 576 -8.70 23.20 -3.97
CA VAL A 576 -7.75 23.83 -3.05
C VAL A 576 -6.40 24.07 -3.72
N ALA A 577 -5.87 23.11 -4.49
CA ALA A 577 -4.61 23.29 -5.22
C ALA A 577 -4.72 24.36 -6.31
N LEU A 578 -5.84 24.41 -7.03
CA LEU A 578 -6.12 25.47 -8.02
C LEU A 578 -6.34 26.83 -7.36
N GLU A 579 -6.86 26.86 -6.14
CA GLU A 579 -6.96 28.06 -5.31
C GLU A 579 -5.60 28.48 -4.72
N GLN A 580 -4.76 27.52 -4.34
CA GLN A 580 -3.42 27.74 -3.81
C GLN A 580 -2.40 28.12 -4.89
N ASP A 581 -2.53 27.59 -6.12
CA ASP A 581 -1.73 28.03 -7.28
C ASP A 581 -2.19 29.42 -7.76
N GLN A 582 -3.36 29.91 -7.31
CA GLN A 582 -3.83 31.29 -7.52
C GLN A 582 -3.36 32.30 -6.45
N ALA A 583 -2.74 31.84 -5.34
CA ALA A 583 -2.13 32.73 -4.36
C ALA A 583 -0.79 32.14 -3.86
N ASP A 584 0.34 32.61 -4.40
CA ASP A 584 1.69 32.30 -3.92
C ASP A 584 1.85 32.74 -2.44
N PHE A 585 1.42 31.90 -1.48
CA PHE A 585 1.43 32.25 -0.05
C PHE A 585 2.82 32.68 0.44
N PHE A 586 3.87 32.10 -0.15
CA PHE A 586 5.26 32.41 0.18
C PHE A 586 5.73 33.76 -0.37
N ALA A 587 5.03 34.36 -1.34
CA ALA A 587 5.46 35.62 -1.96
C ALA A 587 5.55 36.77 -0.94
N ALA A 588 4.65 36.78 0.06
CA ALA A 588 4.67 37.76 1.15
C ALA A 588 5.86 37.58 2.11
N TYR A 589 6.51 36.41 2.10
CA TYR A 589 7.59 36.03 3.01
C TYR A 589 8.96 35.95 2.32
N ARG A 590 9.05 36.32 1.04
CA ARG A 590 10.33 36.51 0.34
C ARG A 590 11.12 37.63 1.03
N ILE A 591 12.43 37.43 1.17
CA ILE A 591 13.32 38.47 1.69
C ILE A 591 14.30 38.93 0.63
N GLU A 592 14.62 40.22 0.64
CA GLU A 592 15.63 40.78 -0.23
C GLU A 592 17.03 40.51 0.32
N SER A 593 17.99 40.33 -0.60
CA SER A 593 19.39 40.14 -0.27
C SER A 593 19.95 41.38 0.43
N PRO A 594 20.40 41.27 1.70
CA PRO A 594 20.90 42.41 2.45
C PRO A 594 22.16 43.00 1.80
N ASP A 595 22.19 44.31 1.59
CA ASP A 595 23.38 45.04 1.10
C ASP A 595 24.30 45.42 2.27
N VAL A 596 24.89 44.41 2.90
CA VAL A 596 25.81 44.56 4.04
C VAL A 596 27.10 43.77 3.80
N PRO A 597 28.27 44.33 4.18
CA PRO A 597 29.55 43.64 4.03
C PRO A 597 29.56 42.29 4.76
N VAL A 598 30.23 41.30 4.18
CA VAL A 598 30.42 39.98 4.81
C VAL A 598 31.54 40.08 5.83
N LEU A 599 31.27 39.70 7.07
CA LEU A 599 32.25 39.79 8.16
C LEU A 599 33.39 38.75 8.05
N HIS A 600 33.16 37.65 7.32
CA HIS A 600 34.11 36.54 7.19
C HIS A 600 34.48 36.27 5.73
N LYS A 601 35.76 36.06 5.44
CA LYS A 601 36.24 35.67 4.10
C LYS A 601 35.97 34.19 3.86
N SER A 602 35.35 33.87 2.74
CA SER A 602 35.09 32.52 2.22
C SER A 602 35.06 32.60 0.69
N GLY A 603 35.18 31.46 -0.01
CA GLY A 603 35.00 31.39 -1.46
C GLY A 603 33.54 31.49 -1.90
N VAL A 604 32.61 31.13 -1.00
CA VAL A 604 31.16 31.25 -1.20
C VAL A 604 30.55 31.99 -0.01
N VAL A 605 29.61 32.88 -0.29
CA VAL A 605 28.74 33.55 0.69
C VAL A 605 27.30 33.20 0.38
N ILE A 606 26.49 32.97 1.41
CA ILE A 606 25.04 32.87 1.28
C ILE A 606 24.44 34.23 1.60
N ASN A 607 23.84 34.88 0.61
CA ASN A 607 23.19 36.18 0.80
C ASN A 607 21.81 36.03 1.44
N VAL A 608 21.08 34.98 1.06
CA VAL A 608 19.75 34.66 1.58
C VAL A 608 19.64 33.16 1.77
N ASN A 609 19.18 32.75 2.95
CA ASN A 609 18.69 31.40 3.23
C ASN A 609 17.33 31.50 3.91
N ASN A 610 16.25 31.51 3.14
CA ASN A 610 14.90 31.68 3.66
C ASN A 610 14.06 30.43 3.39
N THR A 611 13.38 29.98 4.44
CA THR A 611 12.52 28.79 4.43
C THR A 611 11.16 29.17 4.99
N VAL A 612 10.09 28.81 4.26
CA VAL A 612 8.72 29.07 4.66
C VAL A 612 7.94 27.76 4.60
N VAL A 613 7.40 27.32 5.73
CA VAL A 613 6.62 26.10 5.85
C VAL A 613 5.18 26.47 6.18
N LYS A 614 4.24 26.06 5.34
CA LYS A 614 2.80 26.20 5.58
C LYS A 614 2.24 24.85 5.96
N VAL A 615 1.69 24.74 7.17
CA VAL A 615 1.09 23.53 7.71
C VAL A 615 -0.43 23.57 7.48
N ALA A 616 -0.99 22.51 6.92
CA ALA A 616 -2.41 22.33 6.70
C ALA A 616 -3.14 21.85 7.99
N PRO A 617 -4.49 21.93 8.06
CA PRO A 617 -5.26 21.42 9.20
C PRO A 617 -5.06 19.93 9.50
N ASP A 618 -4.73 19.11 8.52
CA ASP A 618 -4.42 17.68 8.69
C ASP A 618 -2.93 17.43 9.02
N GLY A 619 -2.09 18.47 9.08
CA GLY A 619 -0.66 18.38 9.39
C GLY A 619 0.25 18.18 8.18
N GLN A 620 -0.30 18.04 6.97
CA GLN A 620 0.50 18.11 5.74
C GLN A 620 1.18 19.47 5.59
N SER A 621 2.25 19.54 4.81
CA SER A 621 3.02 20.77 4.66
C SER A 621 3.36 21.14 3.21
N SER A 622 3.40 22.45 2.96
CA SER A 622 4.02 23.05 1.78
C SER A 622 5.25 23.82 2.23
N LEU A 623 6.41 23.44 1.71
CA LEU A 623 7.70 24.05 2.01
C LEU A 623 8.19 24.85 0.79
N TYR A 624 8.59 26.10 1.04
CA TYR A 624 9.24 26.99 0.10
C TYR A 624 10.65 27.31 0.58
N HIS A 625 11.61 27.30 -0.34
CA HIS A 625 12.97 27.75 -0.10
C HIS A 625 13.39 28.83 -1.10
N GLN A 626 14.06 29.84 -0.57
CA GLN A 626 14.73 30.90 -1.29
C GLN A 626 16.20 30.92 -0.87
N LEU A 627 17.10 30.72 -1.84
CA LEU A 627 18.54 30.70 -1.63
C LEU A 627 19.22 31.68 -2.58
N GLU A 628 20.20 32.41 -2.06
CA GLU A 628 21.09 33.19 -2.90
C GLU A 628 22.55 32.97 -2.49
N TYR A 629 23.39 32.52 -3.43
CA TYR A 629 24.83 32.34 -3.26
C TYR A 629 25.60 33.43 -4.02
N GLU A 630 26.79 33.79 -3.52
CA GLU A 630 27.75 34.70 -4.17
C GLU A 630 29.14 34.07 -4.15
N ILE A 631 29.81 34.03 -5.32
CA ILE A 631 31.18 33.52 -5.45
C ILE A 631 32.16 34.66 -5.23
N THR A 632 32.99 34.56 -4.20
CA THR A 632 33.83 35.65 -3.72
C THR A 632 35.32 35.44 -4.00
N ASP A 633 35.76 34.20 -4.25
CA ASP A 633 37.14 33.87 -4.63
C ASP A 633 37.22 32.56 -5.47
N PRO A 634 38.41 32.15 -5.97
CA PRO A 634 38.54 30.94 -6.80
C PRO A 634 38.10 29.63 -6.14
N SER A 635 38.21 29.49 -4.82
CA SER A 635 37.80 28.25 -4.11
C SER A 635 36.28 28.04 -4.18
N GLY A 636 35.50 29.12 -4.22
CA GLY A 636 34.05 29.02 -4.35
C GLY A 636 33.57 28.43 -5.67
N ILE A 637 34.37 28.55 -6.74
CA ILE A 637 34.08 27.97 -8.05
C ILE A 637 34.07 26.44 -7.96
N THR A 638 34.97 25.85 -7.17
CA THR A 638 35.05 24.39 -6.98
C THR A 638 34.07 23.89 -5.91
N ASP A 639 33.76 24.70 -4.91
CA ASP A 639 32.96 24.30 -3.75
C ASP A 639 31.45 24.21 -4.03
N LEU A 640 30.99 24.84 -5.11
CA LEU A 640 29.57 24.92 -5.47
C LEU A 640 29.30 24.54 -6.94
N PRO A 641 29.49 23.27 -7.33
CA PRO A 641 29.29 22.81 -8.72
C PRO A 641 27.81 22.79 -9.15
N GLY A 642 26.89 22.86 -8.19
CA GLY A 642 25.45 22.77 -8.40
C GLY A 642 24.71 22.76 -7.06
N TYR A 643 23.40 22.57 -7.12
CA TYR A 643 22.53 22.43 -5.97
C TYR A 643 21.59 21.24 -6.15
N SER A 644 21.25 20.54 -5.07
CA SER A 644 20.27 19.46 -5.11
C SER A 644 19.40 19.43 -3.87
N PHE A 645 18.13 19.12 -4.05
CA PHE A 645 17.18 18.87 -2.97
C PHE A 645 16.42 17.57 -3.21
N SER A 646 15.99 16.91 -2.13
CA SER A 646 15.35 15.59 -2.17
C SER A 646 13.83 15.72 -2.01
N TYR A 647 13.07 14.84 -2.65
CA TYR A 647 11.62 14.75 -2.48
C TYR A 647 11.10 13.33 -2.75
N ALA A 648 9.92 13.02 -2.25
CA ALA A 648 9.23 11.74 -2.48
C ALA A 648 8.12 11.91 -3.56
N PRO A 649 8.35 11.56 -4.85
CA PRO A 649 7.47 11.86 -5.98
C PRO A 649 6.07 11.23 -5.90
N LEU A 650 5.87 10.19 -5.10
CA LEU A 650 4.56 9.56 -4.91
C LEU A 650 3.65 10.35 -3.95
N ARG A 651 4.20 11.26 -3.16
CA ARG A 651 3.49 11.98 -2.08
C ARG A 651 3.79 13.47 -2.05
N GLN A 652 4.85 13.88 -2.72
CA GLN A 652 5.33 15.25 -2.81
C GLN A 652 5.49 15.67 -4.26
N SER A 653 5.02 16.87 -4.57
CA SER A 653 5.27 17.52 -5.85
C SER A 653 6.36 18.57 -5.66
N THR A 654 7.14 18.84 -6.72
CA THR A 654 8.21 19.84 -6.67
C THR A 654 8.06 20.84 -7.79
N LYS A 655 8.23 22.13 -7.46
CA LYS A 655 8.17 23.25 -8.40
C LYS A 655 9.45 24.06 -8.28
N LEU A 656 10.29 24.06 -9.31
CA LEU A 656 11.40 25.01 -9.42
C LEU A 656 10.81 26.35 -9.88
N ILE A 657 10.77 27.33 -8.98
CA ILE A 657 10.18 28.65 -9.22
C ILE A 657 11.16 29.54 -9.99
N SER A 658 12.43 29.54 -9.58
CA SER A 658 13.49 30.34 -10.21
C SER A 658 14.84 29.66 -10.03
N ALA A 659 15.67 29.66 -11.08
CA ALA A 659 17.08 29.30 -10.99
C ALA A 659 17.90 30.16 -11.95
N VAL A 660 18.65 31.12 -11.40
CA VAL A 660 19.25 32.20 -12.18
C VAL A 660 20.68 32.46 -11.72
N LEU A 661 21.58 32.66 -12.68
CA LEU A 661 22.93 33.17 -12.49
C LEU A 661 22.97 34.65 -12.89
N LEU A 662 23.45 35.51 -11.99
CA LEU A 662 23.72 36.92 -12.23
C LEU A 662 25.23 37.13 -12.35
N ARG A 663 25.67 37.70 -13.47
CA ARG A 663 27.07 38.02 -13.76
C ARG A 663 27.19 39.47 -14.17
N GLY A 664 27.58 40.35 -13.24
CA GLY A 664 27.47 41.79 -13.45
C GLY A 664 26.02 42.17 -13.76
N ASN A 665 25.76 42.72 -14.95
CA ASN A 665 24.40 43.07 -15.41
C ASN A 665 23.73 41.95 -16.22
N GLU A 666 24.42 40.85 -16.49
CA GLU A 666 23.88 39.72 -17.25
C GLU A 666 23.08 38.79 -16.33
N ARG A 667 21.87 38.44 -16.76
CA ARG A 667 20.97 37.48 -16.09
C ARG A 667 20.82 36.24 -16.97
N MET A 668 21.26 35.09 -16.49
CA MET A 668 21.22 33.81 -17.20
C MET A 668 20.31 32.83 -16.47
N LEU A 669 19.39 32.19 -17.20
CA LEU A 669 18.57 31.11 -16.66
C LEU A 669 19.41 29.82 -16.56
N ILE A 670 19.37 29.15 -15.41
CA ILE A 670 19.98 27.84 -15.24
C ILE A 670 18.97 26.78 -15.67
N THR A 671 19.19 26.19 -16.84
CA THR A 671 18.26 25.21 -17.44
C THR A 671 18.72 23.77 -17.28
N GLN A 672 20.00 23.55 -16.91
CA GLN A 672 20.55 22.23 -16.68
C GLN A 672 20.03 21.66 -15.36
N THR A 673 18.89 20.99 -15.46
CA THR A 673 18.25 20.29 -14.35
C THR A 673 18.19 18.81 -14.66
N GLY A 674 18.19 18.00 -13.61
CA GLY A 674 18.12 16.55 -13.70
C GLY A 674 17.37 15.98 -12.51
N ARG A 675 17.02 14.71 -12.60
CA ARG A 675 16.55 13.93 -11.47
C ARG A 675 17.46 12.73 -11.33
N ALA A 676 18.04 12.57 -10.16
CA ALA A 676 18.83 11.41 -9.82
C ALA A 676 18.15 10.63 -8.71
N ARG A 677 18.29 9.31 -8.72
CA ARG A 677 17.86 8.46 -7.61
C ARG A 677 18.95 8.53 -6.54
N ILE A 678 18.55 8.65 -5.28
CA ILE A 678 19.48 8.79 -4.15
C ILE A 678 19.95 7.40 -3.67
N SER A 679 19.21 6.34 -3.98
CA SER A 679 19.46 4.98 -3.48
C SER A 679 20.31 4.11 -4.42
N ASP A 680 21.11 3.23 -3.81
CA ASP A 680 21.92 2.20 -4.50
C ASP A 680 21.06 1.22 -5.34
N PRO A 681 21.61 0.59 -6.40
CA PRO A 681 20.90 -0.31 -7.31
C PRO A 681 20.03 -1.38 -6.68
N GLU A 682 20.54 -2.02 -5.65
CA GLU A 682 19.89 -3.16 -4.98
C GLU A 682 18.68 -2.75 -4.16
N TYR A 683 18.61 -1.47 -3.77
CA TYR A 683 17.53 -0.91 -2.96
C TYR A 683 16.44 -0.25 -3.82
N ARG A 684 16.66 -0.10 -5.14
CA ARG A 684 15.78 0.63 -6.08
C ARG A 684 14.33 0.13 -6.16
N MET A 685 14.03 -1.09 -5.72
CA MET A 685 12.66 -1.63 -5.72
C MET A 685 11.80 -1.08 -4.58
N TYR A 686 12.41 -0.44 -3.59
CA TYR A 686 11.73 -0.04 -2.35
C TYR A 686 11.69 1.49 -2.15
N TYR A 687 12.59 2.26 -2.77
CA TYR A 687 12.73 3.72 -2.57
C TYR A 687 11.97 4.56 -3.59
N ASP A 688 11.22 5.56 -3.10
CA ASP A 688 10.65 6.62 -3.93
C ASP A 688 11.49 7.92 -3.94
N LEU A 689 12.43 8.12 -3.01
CA LEU A 689 13.21 9.38 -2.92
C LEU A 689 14.04 9.70 -4.19
N LEU A 690 13.82 10.89 -4.74
CA LEU A 690 14.57 11.47 -5.84
C LEU A 690 15.28 12.75 -5.40
N ALA A 691 16.50 12.94 -5.91
CA ALA A 691 17.19 14.22 -5.88
C ALA A 691 16.84 15.01 -7.15
N TYR A 692 16.28 16.19 -6.99
CA TYR A 692 16.22 17.20 -8.03
C TYR A 692 17.59 17.90 -8.09
N GLN A 693 18.30 17.76 -9.20
CA GLN A 693 19.65 18.30 -9.39
C GLN A 693 19.61 19.53 -10.29
N ILE A 694 20.32 20.57 -9.88
CA ILE A 694 20.49 21.82 -10.62
C ILE A 694 21.99 21.99 -10.83
N ALA A 695 22.47 21.77 -12.06
CA ALA A 695 23.88 21.93 -12.39
C ALA A 695 24.17 23.39 -12.71
N PHE A 696 25.18 23.97 -12.05
CA PHE A 696 25.57 25.35 -12.33
C PHE A 696 26.51 25.40 -13.54
N PRO A 697 26.39 26.42 -14.40
CA PRO A 697 27.38 26.64 -15.47
C PRO A 697 28.74 27.03 -14.85
N PRO A 698 29.83 27.03 -15.63
CA PRO A 698 31.14 27.45 -15.13
C PRO A 698 31.09 28.82 -14.44
N LEU A 699 31.34 28.82 -13.14
CA LEU A 699 31.24 29.98 -12.26
C LEU A 699 32.49 30.86 -12.33
N LYS A 700 32.32 32.14 -12.04
CA LYS A 700 33.39 33.15 -11.92
C LYS A 700 33.25 33.91 -10.61
N ILE A 701 34.34 34.54 -10.17
CA ILE A 701 34.31 35.47 -9.05
C ILE A 701 33.33 36.61 -9.38
N GLY A 702 32.44 36.94 -8.43
CA GLY A 702 31.37 37.92 -8.55
C GLY A 702 30.04 37.37 -9.07
N ASP A 703 29.99 36.10 -9.48
CA ASP A 703 28.74 35.46 -9.88
C ASP A 703 27.80 35.28 -8.67
N ARG A 704 26.52 35.61 -8.85
CA ARG A 704 25.45 35.35 -7.85
C ARG A 704 24.46 34.33 -8.38
N ILE A 705 24.11 33.32 -7.60
CA ILE A 705 23.13 32.29 -7.95
C ILE A 705 21.88 32.49 -7.10
N GLN A 706 20.73 32.71 -7.73
CA GLN A 706 19.42 32.80 -7.10
C GLN A 706 18.61 31.54 -7.39
N LEU A 707 18.16 30.86 -6.35
CA LEU A 707 17.34 29.66 -6.43
C LEU A 707 16.07 29.82 -5.60
N GLU A 708 14.93 29.44 -6.17
CA GLU A 708 13.67 29.34 -5.47
C GLU A 708 12.96 28.07 -5.89
N TYR A 709 12.50 27.29 -4.90
CA TYR A 709 11.73 26.08 -5.17
C TYR A 709 10.70 25.83 -4.09
N ARG A 710 9.71 25.00 -4.43
CA ARG A 710 8.63 24.56 -3.54
C ARG A 710 8.54 23.04 -3.55
N ILE A 711 8.24 22.46 -2.39
CA ILE A 711 7.90 21.05 -2.19
C ILE A 711 6.54 21.03 -1.50
N ASP A 712 5.54 20.40 -2.13
CA ASP A 712 4.19 20.31 -1.60
C ASP A 712 3.80 18.85 -1.36
N ASP A 713 3.40 18.53 -0.13
CA ASP A 713 2.71 17.28 0.17
C ASP A 713 1.35 17.27 -0.56
N HIS A 714 1.00 16.16 -1.23
CA HIS A 714 -0.24 16.00 -2.00
C HIS A 714 -0.99 14.69 -1.72
N ASP A 715 -0.63 14.00 -0.64
CA ASP A 715 -1.31 12.76 -0.23
C ASP A 715 -2.72 13.06 0.32
N THR A 716 -3.54 12.02 0.49
CA THR A 716 -4.93 12.11 0.98
C THR A 716 -5.03 12.49 2.45
N ALA A 717 -4.00 12.16 3.23
CA ALA A 717 -3.91 12.49 4.64
C ALA A 717 -2.44 12.51 5.08
N ASN A 718 -2.15 13.24 6.15
CA ASN A 718 -0.86 13.13 6.81
C ASN A 718 -0.68 11.73 7.41
N MET A 719 0.38 11.05 7.02
CA MET A 719 0.72 9.73 7.50
C MET A 719 1.01 9.67 9.00
N PHE A 720 1.34 10.81 9.62
CA PHE A 720 1.55 10.90 11.05
C PHE A 720 0.30 11.33 11.82
N GLY A 721 -0.87 11.33 11.16
CA GLY A 721 -2.10 11.90 11.71
C GLY A 721 -1.91 13.41 11.92
N ASP A 722 -2.26 13.91 13.10
CA ASP A 722 -2.20 15.35 13.39
C ASP A 722 -0.80 15.90 13.71
N TYR A 723 0.25 15.09 13.58
CA TYR A 723 1.62 15.48 13.92
C TYR A 723 2.32 16.28 12.82
N PHE A 724 2.85 17.44 13.21
CA PHE A 724 3.90 18.19 12.54
C PHE A 724 5.04 18.48 13.52
N GLY A 725 6.29 18.33 13.06
CA GLY A 725 7.48 18.75 13.80
C GLY A 725 8.71 18.80 12.91
N ASP A 726 9.61 19.74 13.19
CA ASP A 726 10.76 20.05 12.35
C ASP A 726 11.97 20.46 13.22
N LEU A 727 13.18 20.27 12.68
CA LEU A 727 14.46 20.67 13.26
C LEU A 727 15.30 21.33 12.17
N THR A 728 15.41 22.66 12.22
CA THR A 728 16.11 23.46 11.20
C THR A 728 17.38 24.09 11.77
N TYR A 729 18.45 24.09 10.97
CA TYR A 729 19.71 24.81 11.25
C TYR A 729 19.72 26.12 10.48
N LEU A 730 20.10 27.21 11.14
CA LEU A 730 20.27 28.51 10.46
C LEU A 730 21.71 28.77 9.99
N ALA A 731 22.69 28.11 10.60
CA ALA A 731 24.10 28.22 10.22
C ALA A 731 24.48 27.27 9.07
N SER A 732 25.50 27.67 8.30
CA SER A 732 26.04 26.93 7.16
C SER A 732 27.57 26.89 7.22
N ARG A 733 28.20 26.04 6.41
CA ARG A 733 29.65 26.04 6.19
C ARG A 733 30.13 27.32 5.48
N TYR A 734 29.20 28.10 4.95
CA TYR A 734 29.45 29.39 4.33
C TYR A 734 28.91 30.53 5.21
N PRO A 735 29.61 31.69 5.26
CA PRO A 735 29.06 32.88 5.89
C PRO A 735 27.71 33.22 5.28
N THR A 736 26.73 33.54 6.13
CA THR A 736 25.35 33.79 5.71
C THR A 736 24.91 35.20 6.13
N ARG A 737 24.56 36.07 5.17
CA ARG A 737 24.13 37.45 5.44
C ARG A 737 22.79 37.50 6.16
N ALA A 738 21.81 36.72 5.72
CA ALA A 738 20.52 36.56 6.38
C ALA A 738 19.99 35.14 6.22
N ALA A 739 19.54 34.55 7.34
CA ALA A 739 18.75 33.34 7.36
C ALA A 739 17.41 33.58 8.04
N GLN A 740 16.34 33.02 7.47
CA GLN A 740 14.99 33.15 7.99
C GLN A 740 14.26 31.81 7.92
N TYR A 741 13.52 31.49 8.99
CA TYR A 741 12.65 30.33 9.05
C TYR A 741 11.25 30.80 9.48
N THR A 742 10.24 30.51 8.67
CA THR A 742 8.85 30.93 8.90
C THR A 742 7.93 29.71 8.89
N VAL A 743 7.07 29.58 9.91
CA VAL A 743 6.07 28.52 10.02
C VAL A 743 4.67 29.13 10.11
N LEU A 744 3.81 28.80 9.16
CA LEU A 744 2.39 29.17 9.15
C LEU A 744 1.57 27.97 9.61
N VAL A 745 0.81 28.13 10.69
CA VAL A 745 -0.06 27.08 11.24
C VAL A 745 -1.50 27.58 11.36
N PRO A 746 -2.53 26.74 11.19
CA PRO A 746 -3.92 27.14 11.42
C PRO A 746 -4.09 27.69 12.84
N LYS A 747 -4.91 28.73 13.03
CA LYS A 747 -5.06 29.42 14.32
C LYS A 747 -5.48 28.50 15.46
N GLU A 748 -6.24 27.45 15.16
CA GLU A 748 -6.73 26.46 16.11
C GLU A 748 -5.63 25.49 16.55
N ARG A 749 -4.54 25.37 15.77
CA ARG A 749 -3.45 24.44 16.04
C ARG A 749 -2.40 25.06 16.94
N LYS A 750 -2.07 24.37 18.04
CA LYS A 750 -0.97 24.74 18.91
C LYS A 750 0.32 24.10 18.42
N ILE A 751 1.39 24.91 18.37
CA ILE A 751 2.76 24.42 18.25
C ILE A 751 3.57 24.90 19.44
N VAL A 752 4.55 24.09 19.83
CA VAL A 752 5.61 24.43 20.79
C VAL A 752 6.93 24.50 20.04
N TYR A 753 7.84 25.34 20.53
CA TYR A 753 9.13 25.56 19.89
C TYR A 753 10.25 25.76 20.91
N ARG A 754 11.49 25.59 20.44
CA ARG A 754 12.73 25.90 21.17
C ARG A 754 13.78 26.36 20.19
N THR A 755 14.52 27.40 20.58
CA THR A 755 15.77 27.80 19.91
C THR A 755 16.96 27.36 20.76
N THR A 756 18.03 26.89 20.11
CA THR A 756 19.29 26.49 20.77
C THR A 756 20.47 27.18 20.09
N ASN A 757 21.46 27.62 20.88
CA ASN A 757 22.65 28.35 20.40
C ASN A 757 22.32 29.63 19.60
N MET A 758 21.19 30.27 19.91
CA MET A 758 20.79 31.56 19.36
C MET A 758 19.87 32.29 20.33
N ASP A 759 20.04 33.61 20.42
CA ASP A 759 19.21 34.49 21.24
C ASP A 759 18.16 35.20 20.37
N ALA A 760 17.29 34.43 19.71
CA ALA A 760 16.18 34.97 18.93
C ALA A 760 14.87 34.22 19.20
N GLU A 761 13.85 35.00 19.56
CA GLU A 761 12.45 34.57 19.67
C GLU A 761 11.74 34.81 18.33
N PRO A 762 10.65 34.09 18.02
CA PRO A 762 9.90 34.35 16.80
C PRO A 762 9.11 35.64 16.89
N ASP A 763 9.07 36.39 15.79
CA ASP A 763 7.99 37.35 15.55
C ASP A 763 6.71 36.57 15.23
N ILE A 764 5.68 36.80 16.04
CA ILE A 764 4.39 36.09 15.93
C ILE A 764 3.33 37.04 15.39
N THR A 765 2.77 36.70 14.22
CA THR A 765 1.72 37.48 13.56
C THR A 765 0.55 36.59 13.13
N GLU A 766 -0.51 37.21 12.59
CA GLU A 766 -1.63 36.51 11.97
C GLU A 766 -1.74 36.90 10.50
N ASP A 767 -1.99 35.93 9.64
CA ASP A 767 -2.21 36.10 8.19
C ASP A 767 -3.39 35.23 7.75
N GLY A 768 -4.56 35.87 7.56
CA GLY A 768 -5.81 35.17 7.29
C GLY A 768 -6.19 34.19 8.40
N GLU A 769 -6.33 32.91 8.05
CA GLU A 769 -6.65 31.78 8.95
C GLU A 769 -5.40 31.16 9.60
N TYR A 770 -4.22 31.75 9.38
CA TYR A 770 -2.95 31.23 9.90
C TYR A 770 -2.35 32.14 10.97
N LYS A 771 -1.68 31.51 11.92
CA LYS A 771 -0.72 32.13 12.84
C LYS A 771 0.68 31.86 12.31
N VAL A 772 1.49 32.90 12.24
CA VAL A 772 2.82 32.88 11.63
C VAL A 772 3.87 33.04 12.71
N TYR A 773 4.87 32.16 12.71
CA TYR A 773 6.04 32.22 13.58
C TYR A 773 7.27 32.42 12.71
N GLN A 774 7.97 33.55 12.86
CA GLN A 774 9.12 33.91 12.03
C GLN A 774 10.37 34.13 12.87
N TRP A 775 11.42 33.35 12.63
CA TRP A 775 12.74 33.55 13.21
C TRP A 775 13.70 34.07 12.16
N ARG A 776 14.56 35.02 12.55
CA ARG A 776 15.57 35.59 11.67
C ARG A 776 16.91 35.72 12.40
N MET A 777 17.99 35.44 11.68
CA MET A 777 19.36 35.73 12.09
C MET A 777 20.10 36.41 10.93
N ASP A 778 20.87 37.45 11.25
CA ASP A 778 21.70 38.18 10.28
C ASP A 778 23.19 37.98 10.62
N GLN A 779 24.05 38.12 9.61
CA GLN A 779 25.51 38.06 9.74
C GLN A 779 26.01 36.80 10.47
N ILE A 780 25.52 35.63 10.05
CA ILE A 780 25.85 34.34 10.64
C ILE A 780 27.26 33.91 10.17
N PRO A 781 28.20 33.68 11.10
CA PRO A 781 29.52 33.18 10.74
C PRO A 781 29.44 31.77 10.16
N PRO A 782 30.37 31.37 9.26
CA PRO A 782 30.46 29.98 8.84
C PRO A 782 30.86 29.12 10.03
N TYR A 783 30.31 27.91 10.14
CA TYR A 783 30.87 26.94 11.07
C TYR A 783 32.13 26.31 10.48
N GLU A 784 33.16 26.13 11.32
CA GLU A 784 34.36 25.39 10.94
C GLU A 784 34.11 23.89 11.10
N THR A 785 34.67 23.08 10.20
CA THR A 785 34.71 21.63 10.36
C THR A 785 36.09 21.21 10.83
N GLU A 786 36.15 20.50 11.95
CA GLU A 786 37.38 19.90 12.44
C GLU A 786 37.26 18.37 12.45
N SER A 787 38.35 17.66 12.14
CA SER A 787 38.37 16.20 12.18
C SER A 787 37.92 15.70 13.56
N ARG A 788 36.98 14.75 13.63
CA ARG A 788 36.46 14.21 14.90
C ARG A 788 35.80 15.25 15.83
N MET A 789 35.24 16.34 15.29
CA MET A 789 34.35 17.19 16.08
C MET A 789 33.02 16.46 16.39
N PRO A 790 32.28 16.87 17.42
CA PRO A 790 30.96 16.30 17.70
C PRO A 790 29.92 16.70 16.64
N GLY A 791 28.76 16.05 16.67
CA GLY A 791 27.61 16.40 15.84
C GLY A 791 27.13 17.85 16.02
N LEU A 792 26.63 18.44 14.94
CA LEU A 792 26.38 19.88 14.81
C LEU A 792 25.27 20.44 15.73
N SER A 793 24.25 19.66 16.07
CA SER A 793 23.06 20.19 16.79
C SER A 793 23.36 20.82 18.13
N GLY A 794 24.42 20.37 18.80
CA GLY A 794 24.82 20.90 20.11
C GLY A 794 25.53 22.26 20.03
N TYR A 795 25.99 22.67 18.84
CA TYR A 795 26.84 23.86 18.67
C TYR A 795 26.32 24.85 17.63
N MET A 796 25.38 24.44 16.78
CA MET A 796 24.80 25.29 15.74
C MET A 796 23.50 25.94 16.24
N PRO A 797 23.20 27.18 15.77
CA PRO A 797 21.88 27.78 15.88
C PRO A 797 20.81 26.86 15.28
N THR A 798 19.91 26.36 16.12
CA THR A 798 18.81 25.47 15.71
C THR A 798 17.46 25.95 16.22
N ILE A 799 16.43 25.66 15.43
CA ILE A 799 15.02 25.86 15.77
C ILE A 799 14.34 24.51 15.70
N SER A 800 13.75 24.10 16.81
CA SER A 800 12.89 22.93 16.90
C SER A 800 11.45 23.37 17.05
N VAL A 801 10.55 22.78 16.27
CA VAL A 801 9.10 23.00 16.36
C VAL A 801 8.38 21.66 16.44
N SER A 802 7.29 21.60 17.19
CA SER A 802 6.47 20.40 17.30
C SER A 802 5.02 20.73 17.66
N THR A 803 4.12 19.82 17.31
CA THR A 803 2.72 19.80 17.73
C THR A 803 2.49 18.99 19.00
N PHE A 804 3.46 18.18 19.43
CA PHE A 804 3.41 17.47 20.71
C PHE A 804 3.82 18.38 21.87
N SER A 805 3.05 18.38 22.95
CA SER A 805 3.33 19.22 24.13
C SER A 805 4.48 18.66 24.96
N ASP A 806 4.59 17.33 25.03
CA ASP A 806 5.63 16.63 25.79
C ASP A 806 5.92 15.22 25.22
N TRP A 807 6.88 14.53 25.85
CA TRP A 807 7.29 13.18 25.45
C TRP A 807 6.25 12.10 25.74
N GLN A 808 5.30 12.35 26.65
CA GLN A 808 4.24 11.42 27.00
C GLN A 808 3.16 11.39 25.91
N ASP A 809 2.79 12.54 25.34
CA ASP A 809 1.90 12.63 24.18
C ASP A 809 2.49 11.89 22.97
N MET A 810 3.77 12.18 22.68
CA MET A 810 4.49 11.59 21.55
C MET A 810 4.60 10.05 21.69
N SER A 811 4.97 9.56 22.88
CA SER A 811 5.14 8.12 23.12
C SER A 811 3.81 7.35 23.11
N GLN A 812 2.71 7.94 23.56
CA GLN A 812 1.37 7.33 23.43
C GLN A 812 0.97 7.20 21.97
N TRP A 813 1.12 8.27 21.18
CA TRP A 813 0.85 8.23 19.76
C TRP A 813 1.71 7.17 19.05
N TYR A 814 3.01 7.11 19.36
CA TYR A 814 3.92 6.14 18.75
C TYR A 814 3.55 4.70 19.13
N ALA A 815 3.24 4.43 20.41
CA ALA A 815 2.81 3.11 20.86
C ALA A 815 1.53 2.64 20.15
N GLN A 816 0.55 3.54 19.95
CA GLN A 816 -0.68 3.23 19.21
C GLN A 816 -0.39 2.93 17.74
N LEU A 817 0.50 3.69 17.11
CA LEU A 817 0.91 3.52 15.71
C LEU A 817 1.51 2.12 15.45
N ILE A 818 2.37 1.65 16.36
CA ILE A 818 3.10 0.38 16.19
C ILE A 818 2.37 -0.84 16.76
N LYS A 819 1.41 -0.68 17.67
CA LYS A 819 0.74 -1.79 18.39
C LYS A 819 0.20 -2.89 17.45
N PRO A 820 -0.49 -2.59 16.33
CA PRO A 820 -0.96 -3.63 15.42
C PRO A 820 0.18 -4.40 14.73
N GLN A 821 1.35 -3.76 14.58
CA GLN A 821 2.51 -4.35 13.89
C GLN A 821 3.21 -5.42 14.74
N LEU A 822 3.03 -5.40 16.06
CA LEU A 822 3.70 -6.30 17.02
C LEU A 822 2.91 -7.60 17.30
N GLN A 823 1.77 -7.83 16.63
CA GLN A 823 0.95 -9.00 16.87
C GLN A 823 1.50 -10.23 16.13
N LEU A 824 1.82 -11.29 16.87
CA LEU A 824 2.31 -12.56 16.30
C LEU A 824 1.17 -13.48 15.85
N ASP A 825 1.30 -14.04 14.65
CA ASP A 825 0.47 -15.13 14.15
C ASP A 825 0.93 -16.50 14.66
N LEU A 826 0.18 -17.56 14.32
CA LEU A 826 0.48 -18.92 14.79
C LEU A 826 1.82 -19.45 14.28
N GLU A 827 2.24 -19.07 13.08
CA GLU A 827 3.51 -19.51 12.48
C GLU A 827 4.70 -18.88 13.20
N THR A 828 4.65 -17.56 13.41
CA THR A 828 5.71 -16.83 14.11
C THR A 828 5.79 -17.23 15.58
N LYS A 829 4.65 -17.48 16.25
CA LYS A 829 4.63 -18.08 17.60
C LYS A 829 5.29 -19.46 17.63
N ALA A 830 5.09 -20.29 16.62
CA ALA A 830 5.73 -21.60 16.52
C ALA A 830 7.27 -21.47 16.40
N ILE A 831 7.74 -20.47 15.64
CA ILE A 831 9.18 -20.14 15.56
C ILE A 831 9.71 -19.76 16.94
N VAL A 832 9.05 -18.84 17.66
CA VAL A 832 9.45 -18.44 19.02
C VAL A 832 9.52 -19.67 19.95
N ASN A 833 8.49 -20.52 19.95
CA ASN A 833 8.46 -21.73 20.76
C ASN A 833 9.58 -22.70 20.39
N SER A 834 9.96 -22.79 19.11
CA SER A 834 11.07 -23.65 18.67
C SER A 834 12.45 -23.14 19.13
N LEU A 835 12.63 -21.81 19.17
CA LEU A 835 13.85 -21.17 19.65
C LEU A 835 13.98 -21.32 21.17
N VAL A 836 12.88 -21.07 21.89
CA VAL A 836 12.85 -21.11 23.36
C VAL A 836 12.87 -22.54 23.90
N GLY A 837 12.10 -23.45 23.28
CA GLY A 837 11.88 -24.79 23.81
C GLY A 837 11.29 -24.74 25.23
N ASP A 838 11.78 -25.59 26.12
CA ASP A 838 11.29 -25.67 27.51
C ASP A 838 12.03 -24.72 28.47
N THR A 839 12.99 -23.93 27.99
CA THR A 839 13.80 -23.09 28.89
C THR A 839 12.96 -21.99 29.55
N LYS A 840 13.27 -21.71 30.81
CA LYS A 840 12.69 -20.62 31.61
C LYS A 840 13.73 -19.57 32.01
N ASP A 841 14.98 -19.78 31.61
CA ASP A 841 16.04 -18.81 31.83
C ASP A 841 15.88 -17.65 30.84
N HIS A 842 15.45 -16.50 31.34
CA HIS A 842 15.21 -15.30 30.53
C HIS A 842 16.46 -14.82 29.79
N LEU A 843 17.66 -15.03 30.33
CA LEU A 843 18.91 -14.64 29.66
C LEU A 843 19.20 -15.55 28.47
N GLU A 844 18.95 -16.85 28.61
CA GLU A 844 19.07 -17.82 27.51
C GLU A 844 18.01 -17.59 26.42
N ILE A 845 16.77 -17.27 26.82
CA ILE A 845 15.70 -16.85 25.89
C ILE A 845 16.16 -15.63 25.08
N LEU A 846 16.65 -14.61 25.78
CA LEU A 846 17.13 -13.38 25.18
C LEU A 846 18.23 -13.65 24.15
N LYS A 847 19.23 -14.46 24.53
CA LYS A 847 20.34 -14.86 23.66
C LYS A 847 19.86 -15.50 22.37
N ARG A 848 18.96 -16.48 22.45
CA ARG A 848 18.47 -17.23 21.29
C ARG A 848 17.66 -16.38 20.33
N ILE A 849 16.76 -15.54 20.86
CA ILE A 849 15.93 -14.65 20.05
C ILE A 849 16.79 -13.58 19.38
N HIS A 850 17.71 -12.97 20.13
CA HIS A 850 18.65 -12.00 19.59
C HIS A 850 19.48 -12.60 18.45
N GLU A 851 20.11 -13.75 18.69
CA GLU A 851 20.93 -14.44 17.68
C GLU A 851 20.12 -14.81 16.45
N TYR A 852 18.88 -15.30 16.61
CA TYR A 852 17.98 -15.57 15.49
C TYR A 852 17.69 -14.31 14.66
N VAL A 853 17.24 -13.22 15.27
CA VAL A 853 16.87 -11.99 14.55
C VAL A 853 18.08 -11.38 13.83
N VAL A 854 19.23 -11.38 14.48
CA VAL A 854 20.47 -10.78 13.95
C VAL A 854 21.03 -11.60 12.77
N THR A 855 20.90 -12.93 12.78
CA THR A 855 21.46 -13.82 11.74
C THR A 855 20.48 -14.24 10.64
N HIS A 856 19.17 -14.27 10.91
CA HIS A 856 18.14 -14.75 9.96
C HIS A 856 17.30 -13.64 9.34
N THR A 857 17.52 -12.37 9.72
CA THR A 857 16.82 -11.22 9.10
C THR A 857 17.85 -10.24 8.56
N ARG A 858 18.01 -10.16 7.24
CA ARG A 858 18.99 -9.25 6.63
C ARG A 858 18.58 -7.78 6.78
N TYR A 859 19.52 -6.92 7.13
CA TYR A 859 19.26 -5.48 7.15
C TYR A 859 19.06 -4.91 5.74
N VAL A 860 17.91 -4.29 5.53
CA VAL A 860 17.57 -3.54 4.31
C VAL A 860 16.86 -2.28 4.77
N ALA A 861 17.46 -1.10 4.57
CA ALA A 861 16.83 0.17 4.95
C ALA A 861 15.54 0.37 4.13
N LEU A 862 14.37 0.44 4.77
CA LEU A 862 13.04 0.52 4.16
C LEU A 862 12.23 1.69 4.74
N GLU A 863 12.81 2.89 4.69
CA GLU A 863 12.33 4.07 5.42
C GLU A 863 11.34 4.95 4.61
N PHE A 864 10.27 4.37 4.07
CA PHE A 864 9.34 5.08 3.17
C PHE A 864 8.11 5.64 3.88
N GLY A 865 7.99 6.95 3.87
CA GLY A 865 6.80 7.62 4.39
C GLY A 865 6.51 7.27 5.83
N ILE A 866 5.32 6.71 6.10
CA ILE A 866 4.99 6.30 7.47
C ILE A 866 5.97 5.25 7.98
N HIS A 867 6.49 4.42 7.08
CA HIS A 867 7.51 3.43 7.35
C HIS A 867 8.90 4.04 7.49
N GLY A 868 9.07 5.35 7.61
CA GLY A 868 10.25 5.91 8.28
C GLY A 868 10.21 5.65 9.80
N PHE A 869 9.00 5.57 10.38
CA PHE A 869 8.81 5.48 11.83
C PHE A 869 7.97 4.26 12.27
N LYS A 870 7.02 3.82 11.44
CA LYS A 870 6.15 2.65 11.66
C LYS A 870 6.80 1.38 11.08
N PRO A 871 7.07 0.34 11.88
CA PRO A 871 7.59 -0.93 11.36
C PRO A 871 6.56 -1.64 10.47
N TYR A 872 7.02 -2.52 9.59
CA TYR A 872 6.16 -3.52 8.94
C TYR A 872 5.64 -4.52 9.97
N PRO A 873 4.51 -5.23 9.69
CA PRO A 873 4.04 -6.30 10.56
C PRO A 873 5.13 -7.33 10.82
N VAL A 874 5.38 -7.66 12.09
CA VAL A 874 6.50 -8.54 12.46
C VAL A 874 6.42 -9.93 11.83
N ASN A 875 5.22 -10.45 11.56
CA ASN A 875 5.03 -11.73 10.85
C ASN A 875 5.56 -11.63 9.41
N GLN A 876 5.33 -10.50 8.74
CA GLN A 876 5.86 -10.26 7.39
C GLN A 876 7.39 -10.16 7.42
N VAL A 877 7.95 -9.46 8.40
CA VAL A 877 9.41 -9.34 8.58
C VAL A 877 10.05 -10.71 8.82
N CYS A 878 9.45 -11.52 9.71
CA CYS A 878 9.89 -12.88 10.02
C CYS A 878 9.86 -13.78 8.77
N ASN A 879 8.77 -13.73 7.99
CA ASN A 879 8.61 -14.58 6.81
C ASN A 879 9.53 -14.17 5.65
N ARG A 880 9.73 -12.86 5.43
CA ARG A 880 10.57 -12.37 4.33
C ARG A 880 12.06 -12.36 4.65
N GLN A 881 12.44 -12.49 5.93
CA GLN A 881 13.83 -12.52 6.40
C GLN A 881 14.66 -11.28 6.01
N PHE A 882 14.01 -10.12 5.90
CA PHE A 882 14.69 -8.82 5.78
C PHE A 882 13.86 -7.68 6.36
N GLY A 883 14.51 -6.61 6.79
CA GLY A 883 13.87 -5.40 7.32
C GLY A 883 14.90 -4.36 7.77
N ASP A 884 14.43 -3.17 8.15
CA ASP A 884 15.28 -2.10 8.68
C ASP A 884 15.34 -2.07 10.23
N CYS A 885 15.84 -0.98 10.80
CA CYS A 885 16.15 -0.87 12.23
C CYS A 885 14.92 -1.11 13.11
N LYS A 886 13.82 -0.41 12.84
CA LYS A 886 12.55 -0.56 13.55
C LYS A 886 11.89 -1.91 13.28
N ASP A 887 12.02 -2.48 12.08
CA ASP A 887 11.47 -3.80 11.76
C ASP A 887 12.16 -4.88 12.61
N LYS A 888 13.49 -4.87 12.65
CA LYS A 888 14.28 -5.82 13.44
C LYS A 888 14.09 -5.62 14.94
N ALA A 889 14.04 -4.36 15.42
CA ALA A 889 13.72 -4.05 16.81
C ALA A 889 12.32 -4.55 17.20
N SER A 890 11.32 -4.32 16.35
CA SER A 890 9.94 -4.75 16.56
C SER A 890 9.79 -6.26 16.58
N LEU A 891 10.45 -6.96 15.66
CA LEU A 891 10.46 -8.43 15.62
C LEU A 891 11.06 -8.99 16.91
N MET A 892 12.21 -8.45 17.35
CA MET A 892 12.86 -8.87 18.59
C MET A 892 11.96 -8.62 19.81
N VAL A 893 11.34 -7.43 19.91
CA VAL A 893 10.39 -7.09 20.98
C VAL A 893 9.19 -8.04 21.00
N ALA A 894 8.58 -8.31 19.85
CA ALA A 894 7.41 -9.19 19.76
C ALA A 894 7.74 -10.63 20.15
N MET A 895 8.88 -11.15 19.68
CA MET A 895 9.36 -12.50 20.02
C MET A 895 9.70 -12.64 21.50
N LEU A 896 10.39 -11.66 22.09
CA LEU A 896 10.74 -11.67 23.51
C LEU A 896 9.50 -11.64 24.40
N ARG A 897 8.53 -10.77 24.09
CA ARG A 897 7.27 -10.67 24.83
C ARG A 897 6.46 -11.97 24.78
N GLU A 898 6.39 -12.61 23.61
CA GLU A 898 5.75 -13.92 23.47
C GLU A 898 6.44 -15.00 24.31
N ALA A 899 7.77 -14.93 24.44
CA ALA A 899 8.57 -15.83 25.28
C ALA A 899 8.51 -15.48 26.79
N GLY A 900 7.79 -14.44 27.18
CA GLY A 900 7.64 -14.02 28.58
C GLY A 900 8.72 -13.05 29.10
N VAL A 901 9.59 -12.54 28.22
CA VAL A 901 10.61 -11.53 28.55
C VAL A 901 10.09 -10.15 28.17
N ASP A 902 9.99 -9.23 29.14
CA ASP A 902 9.56 -7.85 28.85
C ASP A 902 10.60 -7.12 27.99
N ALA A 903 10.15 -6.46 26.94
CA ALA A 903 10.99 -5.75 25.99
C ALA A 903 10.23 -4.55 25.40
N ASN A 904 10.92 -3.48 25.07
CA ASN A 904 10.34 -2.22 24.60
C ASN A 904 11.11 -1.70 23.38
N ILE A 905 10.45 -0.91 22.53
CA ILE A 905 11.15 -0.21 21.44
C ILE A 905 11.85 1.01 22.02
N ALA A 906 13.11 1.20 21.65
CA ALA A 906 13.88 2.41 21.90
C ALA A 906 14.16 3.10 20.57
N ILE A 907 13.58 4.29 20.38
CA ILE A 907 13.90 5.17 19.24
C ILE A 907 15.11 6.03 19.62
N VAL A 908 16.14 6.01 18.78
CA VAL A 908 17.49 6.47 19.11
C VAL A 908 17.92 7.62 18.20
N ARG A 909 18.50 8.64 18.83
CA ARG A 909 19.27 9.68 18.16
C ARG A 909 20.73 9.29 18.28
N THR A 910 21.28 8.78 17.19
CA THR A 910 22.64 8.23 17.19
C THR A 910 23.65 9.30 17.58
N TYR A 911 24.72 8.88 18.26
CA TYR A 911 25.66 9.77 18.93
C TYR A 911 26.33 10.78 17.96
N ASP A 912 26.50 10.42 16.68
CA ASP A 912 27.03 11.29 15.62
C ASP A 912 26.16 12.51 15.33
N LYS A 913 24.85 12.48 15.63
CA LYS A 913 23.97 13.64 15.49
C LYS A 913 24.23 14.72 16.56
N GLY A 914 25.00 14.39 17.60
CA GLY A 914 25.34 15.30 18.67
C GLY A 914 24.18 15.54 19.65
N LYS A 915 24.50 16.24 20.74
CA LYS A 915 23.55 16.60 21.80
C LYS A 915 22.51 17.58 21.26
N ILE A 916 21.31 17.54 21.84
CA ILE A 916 20.20 18.42 21.49
C ILE A 916 19.42 18.78 22.76
N ASP A 917 18.77 19.94 22.78
CA ASP A 917 17.72 20.22 23.77
C ASP A 917 16.57 19.22 23.56
N THR A 918 16.13 18.58 24.63
CA THR A 918 15.08 17.56 24.58
C THR A 918 13.68 18.17 24.57
N PHE A 919 13.53 19.50 24.59
CA PHE A 919 12.27 20.20 24.40
C PHE A 919 12.27 21.03 23.10
N PRO A 920 11.18 21.07 22.31
CA PRO A 920 9.94 20.30 22.47
C PRO A 920 10.11 18.81 22.14
N ALA A 921 9.13 17.98 22.47
CA ALA A 921 9.13 16.57 22.06
C ALA A 921 8.89 16.46 20.55
N SER A 922 9.80 15.80 19.82
CA SER A 922 9.72 15.67 18.37
C SER A 922 10.28 14.35 17.89
N LEU A 923 9.61 13.76 16.89
CA LEU A 923 10.15 12.62 16.14
C LEU A 923 11.36 13.00 15.28
N SER A 924 11.45 14.26 14.85
CA SER A 924 12.53 14.76 13.98
C SER A 924 13.93 14.64 14.60
N TYR A 925 14.01 14.36 15.90
CA TYR A 925 15.27 14.21 16.62
C TYR A 925 15.94 12.86 16.43
N PHE A 926 15.17 11.81 16.12
CA PHE A 926 15.63 10.42 16.09
C PHE A 926 15.89 9.95 14.67
N ASN A 927 16.82 9.02 14.52
CA ASN A 927 17.25 8.51 13.20
C ASN A 927 17.57 7.01 13.22
N HIS A 928 17.25 6.30 14.31
CA HIS A 928 17.48 4.87 14.47
C HIS A 928 16.48 4.26 15.47
N ALA A 929 16.33 2.94 15.49
CA ALA A 929 15.47 2.23 16.45
C ALA A 929 16.05 0.86 16.81
N ILE A 930 16.04 0.54 18.11
CA ILE A 930 16.60 -0.69 18.69
C ILE A 930 15.66 -1.26 19.76
N ALA A 931 15.93 -2.46 20.26
CA ALA A 931 15.16 -3.06 21.35
C ALA A 931 15.80 -2.75 22.72
N TYR A 932 14.98 -2.55 23.75
CA TYR A 932 15.41 -2.40 25.14
C TYR A 932 14.76 -3.46 26.02
N VAL A 933 15.56 -4.16 26.82
CA VAL A 933 15.12 -5.23 27.74
C VAL A 933 15.36 -4.76 29.18
N PRO A 934 14.31 -4.30 29.90
CA PRO A 934 14.45 -3.70 31.22
C PRO A 934 15.09 -4.60 32.27
N GLU A 935 14.76 -5.90 32.26
CA GLU A 935 15.24 -6.87 33.25
C GLU A 935 16.77 -6.93 33.36
N PHE A 936 17.45 -6.81 32.22
CA PHE A 936 18.92 -6.84 32.14
C PHE A 936 19.54 -5.46 31.92
N ASN A 937 18.70 -4.42 31.77
CA ASN A 937 19.09 -3.09 31.33
C ASN A 937 19.96 -3.13 30.05
N LEU A 938 19.54 -3.94 29.07
CA LEU A 938 20.25 -4.14 27.80
C LEU A 938 19.54 -3.45 26.65
N PHE A 939 20.33 -2.76 25.84
CA PHE A 939 19.91 -2.26 24.53
C PHE A 939 20.49 -3.19 23.47
N LEU A 940 19.66 -3.57 22.50
CA LEU A 940 19.98 -4.56 21.47
C LEU A 940 19.69 -3.99 20.10
N ASP A 941 20.74 -3.74 19.32
CA ASP A 941 20.62 -3.30 17.94
C ASP A 941 20.51 -4.49 17.00
N GLY A 942 19.29 -4.74 16.51
CA GLY A 942 19.04 -5.79 15.53
C GLY A 942 19.80 -5.59 14.21
N THR A 943 20.19 -4.37 13.85
CA THR A 943 20.95 -4.07 12.62
C THR A 943 22.43 -4.44 12.72
N ALA A 944 22.94 -4.68 13.93
CA ALA A 944 24.32 -5.04 14.18
C ALA A 944 24.54 -6.56 14.00
N GLU A 945 24.45 -7.04 12.75
CA GLU A 945 24.47 -8.46 12.32
C GLU A 945 25.65 -9.31 12.87
N PHE A 946 26.71 -8.65 13.32
CA PHE A 946 27.93 -9.28 13.83
C PHE A 946 28.18 -8.97 15.30
N SER A 947 27.18 -8.55 16.07
CA SER A 947 27.33 -8.21 17.50
C SER A 947 26.68 -9.25 18.40
N GLY A 948 27.28 -9.52 19.57
CA GLY A 948 26.66 -10.26 20.67
C GLY A 948 25.77 -9.39 21.55
N LEU A 949 25.13 -9.99 22.56
CA LEU A 949 24.17 -9.30 23.46
C LEU A 949 24.76 -8.08 24.18
N TYR A 950 26.05 -8.13 24.49
CA TYR A 950 26.75 -7.08 25.22
C TYR A 950 27.61 -6.21 24.28
N GLU A 951 27.49 -6.38 22.97
CA GLU A 951 28.21 -5.61 21.97
C GLU A 951 27.22 -4.67 21.28
N LEU A 952 27.48 -3.36 21.37
CA LEU A 952 26.71 -2.33 20.70
C LEU A 952 27.61 -1.54 19.76
N PRO A 953 27.12 -1.10 18.59
CA PRO A 953 27.82 -0.15 17.73
C PRO A 953 28.22 1.13 18.48
N GLU A 954 29.32 1.76 18.05
CA GLU A 954 29.81 3.01 18.65
C GLU A 954 28.76 4.14 18.57
N MET A 955 27.97 4.19 17.50
CA MET A 955 26.93 5.20 17.29
C MET A 955 25.74 5.11 18.25
N ASP A 956 25.53 3.97 18.90
CA ASP A 956 24.46 3.79 19.88
C ASP A 956 24.92 4.05 21.31
N GLN A 957 26.21 3.83 21.60
CA GLN A 957 26.73 4.02 22.94
C GLN A 957 26.82 5.50 23.31
N GLY A 958 26.21 5.89 24.43
CA GLY A 958 26.09 7.29 24.85
C GLY A 958 24.99 8.07 24.13
N ALA A 959 24.27 7.45 23.20
CA ALA A 959 23.19 8.08 22.43
C ALA A 959 21.95 8.37 23.29
N LEU A 960 21.16 9.37 22.88
CA LEU A 960 19.87 9.66 23.49
C LEU A 960 18.82 8.69 22.91
N ALA A 961 18.05 8.05 23.78
CA ALA A 961 16.99 7.12 23.40
C ALA A 961 15.68 7.47 24.11
N LEU A 962 14.57 7.41 23.38
CA LEU A 962 13.22 7.38 23.95
C LEU A 962 12.75 5.93 23.98
N VAL A 963 12.67 5.36 25.18
CA VAL A 963 12.09 4.03 25.40
C VAL A 963 10.58 4.18 25.52
N VAL A 964 9.84 3.47 24.65
CA VAL A 964 8.38 3.49 24.62
C VAL A 964 7.84 2.13 25.05
N ASP A 965 7.14 2.10 26.19
CA ASP A 965 6.53 0.86 26.68
C ASP A 965 5.20 0.52 25.98
N GLN A 966 4.69 -0.68 26.21
CA GLN A 966 3.43 -1.16 25.61
C GLN A 966 2.17 -0.37 26.01
N ASN A 967 2.24 0.39 27.11
CA ASN A 967 1.15 1.25 27.58
C ASN A 967 1.29 2.69 27.06
N GLY A 968 2.32 2.97 26.27
CA GLY A 968 2.61 4.29 25.74
C GLY A 968 3.33 5.21 26.70
N LYS A 969 3.96 4.72 27.77
CA LYS A 969 4.83 5.53 28.62
C LYS A 969 6.20 5.69 27.94
N GLY A 970 6.59 6.93 27.71
CA GLY A 970 7.89 7.30 27.18
C GLY A 970 8.89 7.64 28.28
N THR A 971 10.11 7.11 28.21
CA THR A 971 11.22 7.50 29.08
C THR A 971 12.44 7.86 28.25
N LEU A 972 12.90 9.11 28.35
CA LEU A 972 14.19 9.50 27.78
C LEU A 972 15.34 9.00 28.65
N THR A 973 16.34 8.41 28.02
CA THR A 973 17.54 7.89 28.69
C THR A 973 18.77 8.02 27.79
N GLN A 974 19.95 7.94 28.38
CA GLN A 974 21.20 7.76 27.64
C GLN A 974 21.60 6.29 27.65
N ILE A 975 21.92 5.75 26.47
CA ILE A 975 22.43 4.39 26.35
C ILE A 975 23.82 4.34 27.00
N PRO A 976 24.10 3.39 27.91
CA PRO A 976 25.40 3.31 28.58
C PRO A 976 26.54 2.93 27.62
N PHE A 977 27.75 3.43 27.89
CA PHE A 977 28.96 2.94 27.20
C PHE A 977 29.35 1.55 27.71
N ASN A 978 29.69 0.67 26.77
CA ASN A 978 30.27 -0.63 27.10
C ASN A 978 31.67 -0.44 27.73
N GLN A 979 31.90 -1.09 28.86
CA GLN A 979 33.15 -1.01 29.61
C GLN A 979 34.18 -2.07 29.18
N ASN A 980 33.75 -3.08 28.41
CA ASN A 980 34.58 -4.24 28.01
C ASN A 980 35.15 -4.13 26.59
N ASN A 981 35.27 -2.92 26.06
CA ASN A 981 35.89 -2.69 24.74
C ASN A 981 37.40 -2.91 24.85
N LYS A 982 37.88 -4.07 24.40
CA LYS A 982 39.29 -4.46 24.54
C LYS A 982 39.82 -5.13 23.29
N ARG A 983 41.05 -4.78 22.91
CA ARG A 983 41.87 -5.56 21.97
C ARG A 983 43.18 -5.97 22.64
N ALA A 984 43.57 -7.23 22.54
CA ALA A 984 44.84 -7.70 23.11
C ALA A 984 45.61 -8.59 22.14
N TYR A 985 46.93 -8.37 22.05
CA TYR A 985 47.87 -9.15 21.25
C TYR A 985 48.97 -9.73 22.14
N LEU A 986 49.11 -11.04 22.17
CA LEU A 986 50.20 -11.74 22.85
C LEU A 986 51.08 -12.39 21.78
N LEU A 987 52.33 -11.99 21.68
CA LEU A 987 53.25 -12.39 20.61
C LEU A 987 54.51 -13.02 21.21
N ASP A 988 54.80 -14.26 20.83
CA ASP A 988 56.08 -14.91 21.09
C ASP A 988 56.91 -14.88 19.80
N VAL A 989 58.07 -14.22 19.85
CA VAL A 989 58.95 -14.00 18.70
C VAL A 989 60.29 -14.68 18.96
N ASP A 990 60.64 -15.67 18.14
CA ASP A 990 61.92 -16.37 18.18
C ASP A 990 62.80 -15.91 17.01
N LEU A 991 63.86 -15.16 17.33
CA LEU A 991 64.75 -14.57 16.34
C LEU A 991 65.84 -15.56 15.91
N ASN A 992 66.14 -15.58 14.61
CA ASN A 992 67.27 -16.31 14.05
C ASN A 992 68.49 -15.38 13.87
N ALA A 993 69.67 -15.99 13.81
CA ALA A 993 70.93 -15.27 13.60
C ALA A 993 71.01 -14.51 12.26
N ASP A 994 70.19 -14.88 11.28
CA ASP A 994 70.08 -14.22 9.97
C ASP A 994 69.04 -13.08 9.93
N GLY A 995 68.32 -12.84 11.03
CA GLY A 995 67.31 -11.79 11.15
C GLY A 995 65.89 -12.21 10.83
N ARG A 996 65.67 -13.46 10.41
CA ARG A 996 64.31 -14.02 10.29
C ARG A 996 63.72 -14.29 11.67
N ALA A 997 62.40 -14.22 11.79
CA ALA A 997 61.69 -14.46 13.05
C ALA A 997 60.60 -15.51 12.87
N ALA A 998 60.58 -16.53 13.74
CA ALA A 998 59.41 -17.38 13.91
C ALA A 998 58.47 -16.73 14.94
N ILE A 999 57.18 -16.65 14.64
CA ILE A 999 56.21 -15.91 15.44
C ILE A 999 55.05 -16.83 15.79
N LYS A 1000 54.68 -16.86 17.06
CA LYS A 1000 53.38 -17.36 17.53
C LYS A 1000 52.62 -16.18 18.11
N GLY A 1001 51.34 -16.07 17.79
CA GLY A 1001 50.54 -14.98 18.32
C GLY A 1001 49.12 -15.38 18.68
N GLU A 1002 48.60 -14.74 19.73
CA GLU A 1002 47.21 -14.82 20.16
C GLU A 1002 46.60 -13.42 20.13
N LEU A 1003 45.45 -13.28 19.48
CA LEU A 1003 44.71 -12.03 19.36
C LEU A 1003 43.33 -12.20 19.98
N SER A 1004 42.89 -11.21 20.74
CA SER A 1004 41.53 -11.14 21.25
C SER A 1004 40.88 -9.78 20.99
N TYR A 1005 39.61 -9.81 20.61
CA TYR A 1005 38.79 -8.62 20.40
C TYR A 1005 37.44 -8.79 21.14
N ALA A 1006 37.13 -7.83 22.02
CA ALA A 1006 35.93 -7.83 22.87
C ALA A 1006 35.21 -6.48 22.82
N GLY A 1007 33.90 -6.50 23.06
CA GLY A 1007 33.07 -5.30 23.04
C GLY A 1007 32.96 -4.73 21.62
N SER A 1008 32.96 -3.41 21.48
CA SER A 1008 32.87 -2.72 20.17
C SER A 1008 34.02 -3.04 19.20
N GLN A 1009 35.10 -3.68 19.67
CA GLN A 1009 36.24 -4.08 18.84
C GLN A 1009 36.04 -5.43 18.12
N GLY A 1010 35.09 -6.26 18.58
CA GLY A 1010 34.82 -7.59 18.03
C GLY A 1010 34.06 -7.55 16.70
N PRO A 1011 32.86 -6.94 16.63
CA PRO A 1011 31.99 -7.01 15.46
C PRO A 1011 32.64 -6.66 14.11
N PRO A 1012 33.47 -5.60 13.98
CA PRO A 1012 34.14 -5.29 12.72
C PRO A 1012 35.08 -6.42 12.25
N VAL A 1013 35.77 -7.09 13.18
CA VAL A 1013 36.62 -8.24 12.87
C VAL A 1013 35.76 -9.45 12.53
N ARG A 1014 34.66 -9.70 13.25
CA ARG A 1014 33.73 -10.79 12.96
C ARG A 1014 33.14 -10.66 11.56
N GLN A 1015 32.73 -9.45 11.19
CA GLN A 1015 32.25 -9.12 9.84
C GLN A 1015 33.32 -9.39 8.79
N TYR A 1016 34.55 -8.92 9.01
CA TYR A 1016 35.66 -9.12 8.08
C TYR A 1016 35.98 -10.61 7.87
N LEU A 1017 35.81 -11.43 8.91
CA LEU A 1017 36.06 -12.87 8.85
C LEU A 1017 34.84 -13.70 8.39
N SER A 1018 33.67 -13.09 8.20
CA SER A 1018 32.43 -13.82 7.86
C SER A 1018 32.42 -14.46 6.46
N ILE A 1019 33.27 -13.99 5.54
CA ILE A 1019 33.31 -14.49 4.16
C ILE A 1019 34.14 -15.79 4.11
N GLU A 1020 33.47 -16.95 4.25
CA GLU A 1020 34.13 -18.27 4.33
C GLU A 1020 35.14 -18.53 3.20
N SER A 1021 34.77 -18.20 1.95
CA SER A 1021 35.66 -18.38 0.78
C SER A 1021 36.93 -17.54 0.81
N LYS A 1022 36.98 -16.51 1.65
CA LYS A 1022 38.13 -15.63 1.85
C LYS A 1022 38.68 -15.71 3.27
N LEU A 1023 38.17 -16.59 4.13
CA LEU A 1023 38.52 -16.62 5.55
C LEU A 1023 40.04 -16.70 5.74
N ASP A 1024 40.71 -17.67 5.12
CA ASP A 1024 42.16 -17.84 5.20
C ASP A 1024 42.92 -16.59 4.71
N GLN A 1025 42.47 -16.00 3.60
CA GLN A 1025 43.08 -14.78 3.05
C GLN A 1025 42.86 -13.57 3.95
N ASN A 1026 41.66 -13.41 4.53
CA ASN A 1026 41.31 -12.31 5.41
C ASN A 1026 42.06 -12.43 6.73
N VAL A 1027 42.15 -13.63 7.32
CA VAL A 1027 42.99 -13.80 8.51
C VAL A 1027 44.45 -13.52 8.19
N ARG A 1028 44.98 -14.02 7.07
CA ARG A 1028 46.35 -13.69 6.62
C ARG A 1028 46.55 -12.18 6.47
N ASN A 1029 45.64 -11.48 5.79
CA ASN A 1029 45.71 -10.03 5.63
C ASN A 1029 45.67 -9.28 6.96
N LEU A 1030 44.82 -9.72 7.90
CA LEU A 1030 44.75 -9.16 9.25
C LEU A 1030 46.07 -9.38 10.00
N MET A 1031 46.73 -10.53 9.85
CA MET A 1031 48.01 -10.80 10.49
C MET A 1031 49.18 -10.04 9.82
N THR A 1032 49.22 -9.98 8.48
CA THR A 1032 50.26 -9.26 7.73
C THR A 1032 50.17 -7.73 7.90
N SER A 1033 48.97 -7.19 8.16
CA SER A 1033 48.82 -5.77 8.50
C SER A 1033 49.37 -5.43 9.89
N LEU A 1034 49.35 -6.39 10.83
CA LEU A 1034 49.92 -6.25 12.17
C LEU A 1034 51.44 -6.41 12.20
N LEU A 1035 51.98 -7.34 11.40
CA LEU A 1035 53.40 -7.70 11.40
C LEU A 1035 54.00 -7.66 9.98
N PRO A 1036 54.91 -6.72 9.69
CA PRO A 1036 55.52 -6.59 8.36
C PRO A 1036 56.22 -7.87 7.90
N GLY A 1037 55.95 -8.28 6.64
CA GLY A 1037 56.57 -9.45 6.02
C GLY A 1037 56.23 -10.80 6.67
N LEU A 1038 55.18 -10.86 7.48
CA LEU A 1038 54.69 -12.12 8.04
C LEU A 1038 54.06 -12.99 6.94
N GLU A 1039 54.64 -14.15 6.73
CA GLU A 1039 54.05 -15.31 6.06
C GLU A 1039 53.43 -16.22 7.12
N VAL A 1040 52.12 -16.43 7.04
CA VAL A 1040 51.36 -17.21 8.04
C VAL A 1040 51.32 -18.68 7.63
N ASP A 1041 51.85 -19.55 8.49
CA ASP A 1041 51.87 -21.00 8.30
C ASP A 1041 50.53 -21.65 8.70
N SER A 1042 49.94 -21.20 9.82
CA SER A 1042 48.71 -21.75 10.37
C SER A 1042 47.94 -20.71 11.17
N VAL A 1043 46.61 -20.86 11.19
CA VAL A 1043 45.66 -20.03 11.95
C VAL A 1043 44.66 -20.96 12.61
N GLU A 1044 44.36 -20.71 13.87
CA GLU A 1044 43.29 -21.35 14.62
C GLU A 1044 42.34 -20.28 15.14
N ARG A 1045 41.04 -20.50 14.97
CA ARG A 1045 39.98 -19.66 15.53
C ARG A 1045 39.33 -20.41 16.69
N HIS A 1046 39.29 -19.78 17.86
CA HIS A 1046 38.79 -20.41 19.09
C HIS A 1046 37.43 -19.86 19.55
N ASP A 1047 36.90 -18.81 18.90
CA ASP A 1047 35.57 -18.27 19.22
C ASP A 1047 34.43 -18.99 18.50
N HIS A 1048 33.32 -19.19 19.21
CA HIS A 1048 32.10 -19.81 18.70
C HIS A 1048 30.91 -18.85 18.78
N GLY A 1049 30.44 -18.39 17.62
CA GLY A 1049 29.21 -17.60 17.50
C GLY A 1049 29.35 -16.13 17.91
N LEU A 1050 28.20 -15.47 18.15
CA LEU A 1050 28.13 -14.02 18.40
C LEU A 1050 28.46 -13.63 19.84
N GLN A 1051 28.29 -14.54 20.80
CA GLN A 1051 28.34 -14.21 22.23
C GLN A 1051 29.73 -14.28 22.84
N GLU A 1052 30.71 -14.79 22.10
CA GLU A 1052 32.08 -14.94 22.55
C GLU A 1052 32.98 -13.85 21.93
N PRO A 1053 33.92 -13.28 22.69
CA PRO A 1053 34.98 -12.45 22.12
C PRO A 1053 35.74 -13.23 21.05
N ILE A 1054 36.19 -12.54 20.00
CA ILE A 1054 36.99 -13.17 18.96
C ILE A 1054 38.33 -13.58 19.55
N GLN A 1055 38.74 -14.82 19.29
CA GLN A 1055 40.03 -15.37 19.71
C GLN A 1055 40.71 -16.07 18.55
N LEU A 1056 41.85 -15.53 18.12
CA LEU A 1056 42.64 -16.06 17.03
C LEU A 1056 44.03 -16.44 17.53
N ALA A 1057 44.50 -17.63 17.18
CA ALA A 1057 45.88 -18.03 17.33
C ALA A 1057 46.53 -18.21 15.96
N PHE A 1058 47.80 -17.86 15.80
CA PHE A 1058 48.52 -18.08 14.55
C PHE A 1058 49.97 -18.48 14.77
N ARG A 1059 50.55 -19.10 13.75
CA ARG A 1059 52.00 -19.33 13.62
C ARG A 1059 52.46 -18.88 12.24
N GLY A 1060 53.64 -18.28 12.17
CA GLY A 1060 54.22 -17.87 10.89
C GLY A 1060 55.68 -17.48 11.02
N GLN A 1061 56.24 -17.03 9.90
CA GLN A 1061 57.61 -16.53 9.80
C GLN A 1061 57.62 -15.14 9.19
N SER A 1062 58.50 -14.26 9.66
CA SER A 1062 58.73 -12.96 9.03
C SER A 1062 60.19 -12.76 8.68
N ASP A 1063 60.43 -12.24 7.48
CA ASP A 1063 61.74 -11.83 6.98
C ASP A 1063 61.96 -10.30 7.01
N LYS A 1064 60.92 -9.52 7.37
CA LYS A 1064 60.93 -8.05 7.40
C LYS A 1064 60.64 -7.45 8.77
N LEU A 1065 60.38 -8.27 9.78
CA LEU A 1065 60.14 -7.79 11.15
C LEU A 1065 61.35 -7.03 11.69
N LEU A 1066 62.56 -7.54 11.44
CA LEU A 1066 63.81 -6.88 11.78
C LEU A 1066 64.40 -6.15 10.58
N GLN A 1067 65.01 -5.00 10.85
CA GLN A 1067 65.79 -4.26 9.86
C GLN A 1067 67.28 -4.40 10.18
N LYS A 1068 68.09 -4.69 9.16
CA LYS A 1068 69.55 -4.71 9.33
C LYS A 1068 70.06 -3.31 9.68
N ASP A 1069 70.90 -3.21 10.69
CA ASP A 1069 71.46 -1.95 11.21
C ASP A 1069 72.95 -2.14 11.52
N GLY A 1070 73.82 -1.79 10.57
CA GLY A 1070 75.26 -2.08 10.65
C GLY A 1070 75.56 -3.59 10.70
N ASN A 1071 76.31 -4.02 11.72
CA ASN A 1071 76.64 -5.44 12.01
C ASN A 1071 75.58 -6.12 12.91
N GLY A 1072 74.36 -5.60 12.92
CA GLY A 1072 73.31 -6.04 13.81
C GLY A 1072 71.91 -5.83 13.23
N TYR A 1073 70.92 -5.83 14.12
CA TYR A 1073 69.51 -5.75 13.77
C TYR A 1073 68.78 -4.74 14.67
N ARG A 1074 67.74 -4.11 14.14
CA ARG A 1074 66.82 -3.27 14.91
C ARG A 1074 65.36 -3.68 14.70
N LEU A 1075 64.57 -3.60 15.76
CA LEU A 1075 63.11 -3.77 15.74
C LEU A 1075 62.45 -2.40 15.93
N PRO A 1076 61.83 -1.81 14.89
CA PRO A 1076 61.17 -0.52 15.00
C PRO A 1076 59.88 -0.64 15.84
N LEU A 1077 59.71 0.19 16.86
CA LEU A 1077 58.54 0.11 17.74
C LEU A 1077 57.24 0.58 17.08
N ARG A 1078 57.31 1.29 15.94
CA ARG A 1078 56.15 1.76 15.18
C ARG A 1078 55.21 0.62 14.72
N LEU A 1079 55.68 -0.63 14.72
CA LEU A 1079 54.81 -1.80 14.51
C LEU A 1079 53.78 -2.01 15.63
N LEU A 1080 53.94 -1.40 16.81
CA LEU A 1080 53.08 -1.59 17.97
C LEU A 1080 51.77 -0.79 17.90
N ASN A 1081 51.65 0.28 17.09
CA ASN A 1081 50.37 0.99 16.94
C ASN A 1081 50.30 2.00 15.77
N ASP A 1082 49.09 2.53 15.54
CA ASP A 1082 48.78 3.65 14.66
C ASP A 1082 49.28 5.01 15.19
N PRO A 1083 49.62 5.98 14.31
CA PRO A 1083 50.06 7.33 14.70
C PRO A 1083 48.92 8.15 15.33
N LEU A 1084 48.85 8.20 16.67
CA LEU A 1084 47.73 8.79 17.41
C LEU A 1084 47.58 10.29 17.11
N THR A 1085 48.69 11.01 16.94
CA THR A 1085 48.66 12.45 16.66
C THR A 1085 47.92 12.74 15.36
N GLN A 1086 48.15 11.96 14.31
CA GLN A 1086 47.52 12.17 13.00
C GLN A 1086 46.00 11.95 13.06
N PHE A 1087 45.54 11.01 13.87
CA PHE A 1087 44.13 10.63 13.93
C PHE A 1087 43.29 11.49 14.87
N TYR A 1088 43.80 11.81 16.07
CA TYR A 1088 43.02 12.50 17.11
C TYR A 1088 43.39 13.98 17.26
N THR A 1089 44.67 14.30 17.06
CA THR A 1089 45.19 15.65 17.29
C THR A 1089 45.98 16.19 16.09
N PRO A 1090 45.41 16.23 14.86
CA PRO A 1090 46.16 16.70 13.69
C PRO A 1090 46.47 18.20 13.74
N ASN A 1091 45.58 18.99 14.35
CA ASN A 1091 45.69 20.45 14.42
C ASN A 1091 46.49 20.90 15.65
N SER A 1092 47.16 22.05 15.58
CA SER A 1092 47.89 22.60 16.74
C SER A 1092 46.97 23.24 17.80
N ARG A 1093 45.72 23.54 17.43
CA ARG A 1093 44.67 24.10 18.29
C ARG A 1093 43.31 23.66 17.79
N ARG A 1094 42.29 23.72 18.65
CA ARG A 1094 40.90 23.41 18.31
C ARG A 1094 39.92 24.33 19.00
N ILE A 1095 38.75 24.48 18.38
CA ILE A 1095 37.59 25.15 18.96
C ILE A 1095 36.47 24.17 19.34
N PHE A 1096 36.40 23.00 18.71
CA PHE A 1096 35.45 21.95 19.07
C PHE A 1096 36.11 20.83 19.88
N PRO A 1097 35.35 20.11 20.72
CA PRO A 1097 35.85 18.92 21.39
C PRO A 1097 36.34 17.85 20.40
N VAL A 1098 37.16 16.94 20.89
CA VAL A 1098 37.59 15.75 20.13
C VAL A 1098 36.75 14.56 20.56
N GLU A 1099 36.04 13.93 19.62
CA GLU A 1099 35.40 12.63 19.84
C GLU A 1099 36.45 11.51 19.72
N MET A 1100 36.69 10.83 20.85
CA MET A 1100 37.67 9.75 21.00
C MET A 1100 37.09 8.38 20.69
N GLY A 1101 35.77 8.29 20.48
CA GLY A 1101 34.99 7.06 20.33
C GLY A 1101 34.68 6.40 21.66
N THR A 1102 34.34 5.11 21.69
CA THR A 1102 34.00 4.44 22.96
C THR A 1102 35.24 4.29 23.87
N PRO A 1103 35.09 4.40 25.20
CA PRO A 1103 36.15 4.04 26.14
C PRO A 1103 36.63 2.62 25.86
N ARG A 1104 37.94 2.41 25.75
CA ARG A 1104 38.53 1.15 25.29
C ARG A 1104 39.96 0.97 25.75
N GLU A 1105 40.44 -0.27 25.69
CA GLU A 1105 41.81 -0.65 26.03
C GLU A 1105 42.46 -1.45 24.90
N GLN A 1106 43.72 -1.15 24.62
CA GLN A 1106 44.61 -1.96 23.80
C GLN A 1106 45.76 -2.46 24.66
N VAL A 1107 46.05 -3.75 24.57
CA VAL A 1107 47.21 -4.37 25.22
C VAL A 1107 48.02 -5.13 24.18
N ILE A 1108 49.34 -4.93 24.16
CA ILE A 1108 50.26 -5.76 23.39
C ILE A 1108 51.35 -6.24 24.33
N ARG A 1109 51.60 -7.53 24.33
CA ARG A 1109 52.77 -8.13 24.95
C ARG A 1109 53.56 -8.88 23.90
N MET A 1110 54.83 -8.56 23.77
CA MET A 1110 55.75 -9.23 22.85
C MET A 1110 56.94 -9.78 23.61
N ASP A 1111 57.05 -11.11 23.67
CA ASP A 1111 58.18 -11.82 24.28
C ASP A 1111 59.14 -12.24 23.15
N ILE A 1112 60.31 -11.62 23.12
CA ILE A 1112 61.34 -11.81 22.08
C ILE A 1112 62.48 -12.66 22.65
N ALA A 1113 62.68 -13.84 22.08
CA ALA A 1113 63.84 -14.69 22.32
C ALA A 1113 64.90 -14.47 21.23
N THR A 1114 66.17 -14.37 21.64
CA THR A 1114 67.32 -14.19 20.74
C THR A 1114 68.31 -15.33 20.87
N PRO A 1115 69.05 -15.67 19.80
CA PRO A 1115 70.14 -16.64 19.86
C PRO A 1115 71.33 -16.06 20.64
N ASP A 1116 72.24 -16.94 21.09
CA ASP A 1116 73.37 -16.56 21.95
C ASP A 1116 74.37 -15.59 21.29
N ASP A 1117 74.40 -15.56 19.96
CA ASP A 1117 75.26 -14.70 19.16
C ASP A 1117 74.68 -13.29 18.90
N LEU A 1118 73.45 -13.01 19.35
CA LEU A 1118 72.85 -11.67 19.32
C LEU A 1118 72.83 -11.04 20.72
N VAL A 1119 73.61 -9.97 20.88
CA VAL A 1119 73.70 -9.21 22.14
C VAL A 1119 72.88 -7.94 22.02
N VAL A 1120 71.99 -7.70 22.98
CA VAL A 1120 71.22 -6.44 23.09
C VAL A 1120 72.17 -5.26 23.24
N GLN A 1121 72.16 -4.35 22.28
CA GLN A 1121 73.00 -3.14 22.28
C GLN A 1121 72.33 -2.00 23.04
N SER A 1122 71.03 -1.79 22.81
CA SER A 1122 70.25 -0.75 23.48
C SER A 1122 68.76 -1.11 23.52
N LEU A 1123 68.12 -0.79 24.63
CA LEU A 1123 66.66 -0.76 24.77
C LEU A 1123 66.18 0.70 24.78
N PRO A 1124 65.01 0.99 24.19
CA PRO A 1124 64.29 2.24 24.39
C PRO A 1124 63.96 2.49 25.86
N ASP A 1125 63.77 3.76 26.23
CA ASP A 1125 63.28 4.10 27.57
C ASP A 1125 61.83 3.67 27.75
N SER A 1126 61.50 3.15 28.93
CA SER A 1126 60.11 2.88 29.29
C SER A 1126 59.38 4.19 29.57
N ILE A 1127 58.15 4.32 29.07
CA ILE A 1127 57.31 5.51 29.28
C ILE A 1127 56.00 5.14 29.97
N GLU A 1128 55.58 6.02 30.86
CA GLU A 1128 54.27 5.99 31.53
C GLU A 1128 53.70 7.40 31.45
N LEU A 1129 52.64 7.56 30.65
CA LEU A 1129 51.99 8.83 30.40
C LEU A 1129 50.51 8.70 30.77
N GLU A 1130 50.00 9.65 31.54
CA GLU A 1130 48.59 9.69 31.93
C GLU A 1130 48.09 11.13 32.09
N ASP A 1131 46.92 11.41 31.53
CA ASP A 1131 46.12 12.62 31.80
C ASP A 1131 44.71 12.22 32.30
N SER A 1132 43.70 13.08 32.23
CA SER A 1132 42.32 12.75 32.59
C SER A 1132 41.63 11.76 31.63
N HIS A 1133 42.07 11.68 30.37
CA HIS A 1133 41.37 11.05 29.25
C HIS A 1133 42.06 9.78 28.74
N VAL A 1134 43.38 9.69 28.86
CA VAL A 1134 44.22 8.62 28.30
C VAL A 1134 45.23 8.17 29.33
N ARG A 1135 45.51 6.87 29.34
CA ARG A 1135 46.63 6.26 30.06
C ARG A 1135 47.42 5.40 29.07
N LEU A 1136 48.74 5.56 29.06
CA LEU A 1136 49.66 4.86 28.19
C LEU A 1136 50.84 4.33 29.00
N HIS A 1137 51.18 3.06 28.80
CA HIS A 1137 52.38 2.43 29.31
C HIS A 1137 53.13 1.71 28.19
N ILE A 1138 54.44 1.95 28.06
CA ILE A 1138 55.34 1.15 27.24
C ILE A 1138 56.53 0.76 28.13
N THR A 1139 56.68 -0.53 28.42
CA THR A 1139 57.75 -1.04 29.28
C THR A 1139 58.61 -2.06 28.58
N PHE A 1140 59.91 -2.01 28.83
CA PHE A 1140 60.91 -2.95 28.30
C PHE A 1140 61.55 -3.73 29.45
N ASP A 1141 61.17 -4.99 29.62
CA ASP A 1141 61.77 -5.88 30.61
C ASP A 1141 62.82 -6.77 29.95
N ARG A 1142 63.89 -7.10 30.68
CA ARG A 1142 64.92 -8.06 30.25
C ARG A 1142 65.02 -9.23 31.23
N PRO A 1143 64.14 -10.25 31.12
CA PRO A 1143 64.15 -11.41 32.03
C PRO A 1143 65.46 -12.22 32.00
N SER A 1144 66.17 -12.23 30.88
CA SER A 1144 67.50 -12.83 30.74
C SER A 1144 68.29 -12.15 29.63
N ASN A 1145 69.57 -12.51 29.44
CA ASN A 1145 70.38 -11.91 28.38
C ASN A 1145 69.80 -12.13 26.98
N GLN A 1146 69.09 -13.24 26.78
CA GLN A 1146 68.49 -13.71 25.53
C GLN A 1146 66.97 -13.48 25.43
N LYS A 1147 66.35 -12.81 26.41
CA LYS A 1147 64.91 -12.56 26.41
C LYS A 1147 64.60 -11.10 26.70
N ILE A 1148 63.78 -10.49 25.85
CA ILE A 1148 63.23 -9.16 26.03
C ILE A 1148 61.70 -9.27 26.02
N ARG A 1149 61.04 -8.56 26.92
CA ARG A 1149 59.58 -8.43 26.94
C ARG A 1149 59.22 -6.96 26.72
N VAL A 1150 58.36 -6.73 25.74
CA VAL A 1150 57.75 -5.43 25.48
C VAL A 1150 56.30 -5.51 25.93
N ASN A 1151 55.90 -4.65 26.88
CA ASN A 1151 54.49 -4.46 27.21
C ASN A 1151 54.04 -3.08 26.74
N TYR A 1152 52.95 -3.02 26.00
CA TYR A 1152 52.27 -1.81 25.56
C TYR A 1152 50.84 -1.85 26.06
N SER A 1153 50.38 -0.79 26.72
CA SER A 1153 49.00 -0.62 27.13
C SER A 1153 48.55 0.80 26.82
N LEU A 1154 47.48 0.94 26.05
CA LEU A 1154 46.84 2.21 25.74
C LEU A 1154 45.36 2.13 26.13
N ARG A 1155 44.94 2.97 27.06
CA ARG A 1155 43.56 3.03 27.54
C ARG A 1155 42.97 4.42 27.33
N PHE A 1156 41.89 4.48 26.58
CA PHE A 1156 41.03 5.65 26.47
C PHE A 1156 39.95 5.57 27.57
N LYS A 1157 40.01 6.50 28.51
CA LYS A 1157 39.14 6.57 29.70
C LYS A 1157 37.85 7.35 29.44
N SER A 1158 37.88 8.30 28.52
CA SER A 1158 36.72 9.09 28.11
C SER A 1158 36.44 8.93 26.61
N ASN A 1159 35.21 9.25 26.23
CA ASN A 1159 34.76 9.29 24.85
C ASN A 1159 34.96 10.65 24.18
N ARG A 1160 35.20 11.70 24.97
CA ARG A 1160 35.38 13.08 24.51
C ARG A 1160 36.51 13.77 25.27
N VAL A 1161 37.17 14.72 24.60
CA VAL A 1161 38.15 15.66 25.19
C VAL A 1161 37.74 17.09 24.83
N GLU A 1162 37.57 17.95 25.83
CA GLU A 1162 37.17 19.35 25.63
C GLU A 1162 38.36 20.21 25.13
N PRO A 1163 38.11 21.34 24.43
CA PRO A 1163 39.19 22.19 23.90
C PRO A 1163 40.22 22.63 24.94
N SER A 1164 39.82 22.79 26.21
CA SER A 1164 40.72 23.14 27.32
C SER A 1164 41.79 22.08 27.61
N ASP A 1165 41.48 20.80 27.36
CA ASP A 1165 42.35 19.66 27.65
C ASP A 1165 43.10 19.17 26.40
N TYR A 1166 42.79 19.75 25.22
CA TYR A 1166 43.33 19.33 23.93
C TYR A 1166 44.87 19.39 23.85
N GLN A 1167 45.47 20.43 24.41
CA GLN A 1167 46.93 20.60 24.35
C GLN A 1167 47.64 19.50 25.15
N ALA A 1168 47.14 19.16 26.33
CA ALA A 1168 47.68 18.08 27.14
C ALA A 1168 47.59 16.71 26.42
N LEU A 1169 46.43 16.44 25.79
CA LEU A 1169 46.23 15.24 24.98
C LEU A 1169 47.21 15.19 23.79
N ARG A 1170 47.38 16.32 23.09
CA ARG A 1170 48.29 16.42 21.93
C ARG A 1170 49.74 16.17 22.35
N ASP A 1171 50.19 16.74 23.45
CA ASP A 1171 51.55 16.54 23.96
C ASP A 1171 51.78 15.08 24.36
N LEU A 1172 50.78 14.42 24.97
CA LEU A 1172 50.81 12.99 25.28
C LEU A 1172 50.92 12.14 24.00
N PHE A 1173 50.13 12.42 22.96
CA PHE A 1173 50.20 11.69 21.69
C PHE A 1173 51.49 11.96 20.91
N LEU A 1174 52.05 13.17 20.98
CA LEU A 1174 53.37 13.45 20.41
C LEU A 1174 54.47 12.67 21.12
N ALA A 1175 54.44 12.59 22.45
CA ALA A 1175 55.38 11.80 23.23
C ALA A 1175 55.25 10.30 22.94
N HIS A 1176 54.02 9.79 22.80
CA HIS A 1176 53.74 8.43 22.32
C HIS A 1176 54.37 8.16 20.95
N ASP A 1177 54.08 9.02 19.96
CA ASP A 1177 54.57 8.83 18.59
C ASP A 1177 56.10 8.93 18.51
N GLN A 1178 56.72 9.78 19.34
CA GLN A 1178 58.18 9.84 19.51
C GLN A 1178 58.76 8.57 20.11
N ALA A 1179 58.13 8.00 21.15
CA ALA A 1179 58.56 6.74 21.74
C ALA A 1179 58.48 5.58 20.73
N LEU A 1180 57.43 5.53 19.90
CA LEU A 1180 57.29 4.52 18.85
C LEU A 1180 58.28 4.70 17.67
N ASN A 1181 58.91 5.87 17.53
CA ASN A 1181 59.99 6.07 16.54
C ASN A 1181 61.35 5.49 17.01
N GLN A 1182 61.46 5.03 18.26
CA GLN A 1182 62.64 4.34 18.76
C GLN A 1182 62.68 2.87 18.28
N SER A 1183 63.78 2.17 18.58
CA SER A 1183 63.96 0.77 18.19
C SER A 1183 64.77 0.02 19.23
N ILE A 1184 64.44 -1.25 19.43
CA ILE A 1184 65.34 -2.18 20.14
C ILE A 1184 66.47 -2.56 19.17
N ARG A 1185 67.72 -2.57 19.65
CA ARG A 1185 68.90 -2.86 18.81
C ARG A 1185 69.71 -4.01 19.37
N TRP A 1186 70.21 -4.86 18.48
CA TRP A 1186 71.11 -5.99 18.76
C TRP A 1186 72.34 -5.90 17.86
N SER A 1187 73.46 -6.43 18.34
CA SER A 1187 74.71 -6.60 17.60
C SER A 1187 75.14 -8.08 17.58
N GLN A 1188 75.70 -8.56 16.47
CA GLN A 1188 76.27 -9.92 16.42
C GLN A 1188 77.61 -9.98 17.18
N SER A 1189 77.75 -10.91 18.11
CA SER A 1189 79.02 -11.16 18.80
C SER A 1189 79.99 -11.89 17.86
N GLY A 1190 80.95 -11.16 17.28
CA GLY A 1190 82.00 -11.77 16.45
C GLY A 1190 82.58 -10.89 15.34
N GLY A 1191 82.02 -9.71 15.06
CA GLY A 1191 82.65 -8.74 14.16
C GLY A 1191 83.62 -7.83 14.92
N THR A 1192 84.93 -8.07 14.80
CA THR A 1192 85.95 -7.07 15.17
C THR A 1192 85.64 -5.73 14.52
N LEU A 1193 85.65 -4.67 15.36
CA LEU A 1193 85.50 -3.25 15.01
C LEU A 1193 86.33 -2.82 13.79
#